data_AF-A0A924W6D9-F1
#
_entry.id   AF-A0A924W6D9-F1
#
_cell.length_a   1.000
_cell.length_b   1.000
_cell.length_c   1.000
_cell.angle_alpha   90.00
_cell.angle_beta   90.00
_cell.angle_gamma   90.00
#
_symmetry.space_group_name_H-M   'P 1'
#
loop_
_entity.id
_entity.type
_entity.pdbx_description
1 polymer ?
#
loop_
_entity_poly.entity_id
_entity_poly.type
_entity_poly.pdbx_seq_one_letter_code
_entity_poly.pdbx_strand_id
1 'polypeptide(L)'
;MTISGKFLLPFLLLFTGQLAAQTRTHQNFDRNWKFAFGHAQNPEKDFNYSLETVFAKSGGASNTAIEPRFKDSLWRSLNLPHEWAVELPFVNDPAFNVMAHGYKPLGGNYPETSIGWYRKHFSVAKTEDGKRFQVQFDGVFRDAEFWINGFYLGNNKSGYIGVAYDITDFLRFDGDNVLVVRVDETQYEGWFYEGAGIYRHVWLNSFAENHIAHNGIFAHAKMEGSYATLSVEAELVNDGNAAADLTTEVLLTGREGGFVAHSKLQNLHLEINQSGVSRHVLKLYNPILWDLDAPYLHRIQVVVKKSGKVVDRQTLKFGFRNIEIKPDGLLLNGKKLKILGVNCHQDHAGVGSALPDYLQYYRIDLLKNLGVNAYRTSHNPPTPELLDACDSLGMLVMDETRLLNSGVEYMDQFVRMLKRDRSRTCVFMWSIGNEEGWIHTTPTGKCIAETFLKKQAELDPTRTATYAADVPNVFKGINEVIPVRSFNYRQFAVADYHHDHPTQPIIGTEMGSTVTTRGQYEKDTIRGYVPDQDITAPWWASTAETWWTLAAENDFWLGGFVWTGLDYRGEPTPYVWPNINSHFGIMDMCGFPKNIYYYYQSWWTDKDVLHISPHWNWREKRGQPIDVWVNSNAEEVELFLNGKSLGKKVMPRNSHLKWTVNYEPGKLEAVGTNLGDDLKSSPKLTARVETTGVPTEIALTPYKTTMLADGQDVTVVNVSVFDSEGREVPNADNLIQFFIEGDAKIIGVGNGDPSCHEPDKCVDGAWQRSLFNGKCQVIIQSGLKTGKIHFEARSPNLWKGDTDIITVAPGSVASVTIDPKYVLKSEATRPRPVDKMIGADISFLPELEARGLKFKENGVEVDAIQSLKSHGFNYVRLRIFNDPAAEKGYSPKAGFCDLEHTKAMAKRVKAAGMKLLLDFHYSDYWADPGKQFKPKAWEGLGFEDLKKALYDYTFEVVRQLKAQGTPPDMVQIGNEINHGIVWPEGSVAHLDSLAQLLCAGTAAVKSVAPETVMMLHVALGGQNDESVFFIENMLKRGVHFDVIGESYYPKWHGTLDDLRDNLNDLVRRFDKDVIVVEYSAKKEDVHKIAFDLPGGHGKGTCIWEPLSTWESVFDWQGNANDLLKLYDRFQEEYLKR
;
A
#
# COMPACT_ATOMS: atom_id res chain seq x y z
N MET A 1 -9.95 67.40 2.85
CA MET A 1 -10.87 68.30 2.14
C MET A 1 -12.00 67.44 1.59
N THR A 2 -13.22 67.74 2.01
CA THR A 2 -14.50 67.04 1.75
C THR A 2 -14.88 66.97 0.27
N ILE A 3 -15.57 65.88 -0.12
CA ILE A 3 -16.76 65.77 -1.02
C ILE A 3 -17.07 64.25 -1.14
N SER A 4 -18.08 63.73 -0.44
CA SER A 4 -19.47 63.45 -0.89
C SER A 4 -19.62 62.21 -1.79
N GLY A 5 -20.46 61.24 -1.38
CA GLY A 5 -20.87 60.14 -2.27
C GLY A 5 -21.69 59.02 -1.62
N LYS A 6 -22.96 59.30 -1.34
CA LYS A 6 -24.18 58.44 -1.30
C LYS A 6 -24.05 56.93 -0.97
N PHE A 7 -24.82 56.56 0.05
CA PHE A 7 -25.22 55.22 0.49
C PHE A 7 -25.77 54.31 -0.64
N LEU A 8 -25.27 53.08 -0.68
CA LEU A 8 -25.92 51.90 -1.26
C LEU A 8 -25.77 50.74 -0.27
N LEU A 9 -26.90 50.23 0.23
CA LEU A 9 -27.00 49.01 1.04
C LEU A 9 -26.48 47.80 0.25
N PRO A 10 -25.67 46.89 0.82
CA PRO A 10 -25.48 45.57 0.24
C PRO A 10 -26.61 44.64 0.71
N PHE A 11 -27.28 44.02 -0.26
CA PHE A 11 -28.16 42.87 -0.06
C PHE A 11 -27.36 41.74 0.60
N LEU A 12 -27.73 41.35 1.82
CA LEU A 12 -27.30 40.08 2.42
C LEU A 12 -27.96 38.94 1.64
N LEU A 13 -27.19 38.27 0.77
CA LEU A 13 -27.52 36.94 0.25
C LEU A 13 -27.27 35.93 1.38
N LEU A 14 -28.33 35.58 2.09
CA LEU A 14 -28.40 34.41 2.95
C LEU A 14 -28.21 33.15 2.06
N PHE A 15 -26.99 32.63 2.01
CA PHE A 15 -26.74 31.26 1.60
C PHE A 15 -27.28 30.33 2.70
N THR A 16 -28.58 30.02 2.64
CA THR A 16 -29.11 28.85 3.33
C THR A 16 -28.58 27.63 2.60
N GLY A 17 -27.67 26.89 3.23
CA GLY A 17 -27.20 25.60 2.73
C GLY A 17 -28.39 24.66 2.55
N GLN A 18 -28.83 24.49 1.30
CA GLN A 18 -29.59 23.31 0.93
C GLN A 18 -28.64 22.12 1.09
N LEU A 19 -28.88 21.31 2.11
CA LEU A 19 -28.46 19.92 2.14
C LEU A 19 -28.92 19.31 0.81
N ALA A 20 -27.99 19.11 -0.12
CA ALA A 20 -28.26 18.48 -1.40
C ALA A 20 -28.71 17.05 -1.12
N ALA A 21 -29.99 16.75 -1.34
CA ALA A 21 -30.48 15.38 -1.34
C ALA A 21 -29.66 14.58 -2.36
N GLN A 22 -28.98 13.53 -1.89
CA GLN A 22 -28.18 12.64 -2.72
C GLN A 22 -29.09 11.98 -3.76
N THR A 23 -28.81 12.22 -5.04
CA THR A 23 -29.65 11.80 -6.17
C THR A 23 -29.36 10.39 -6.68
N ARG A 24 -28.13 9.89 -6.50
CA ARG A 24 -27.72 8.50 -6.72
C ARG A 24 -27.00 7.97 -5.49
N THR A 25 -27.20 6.70 -5.16
CA THR A 25 -26.45 5.98 -4.13
C THR A 25 -25.71 4.80 -4.77
N HIS A 26 -24.48 4.57 -4.32
CA HIS A 26 -23.67 3.39 -4.63
C HIS A 26 -23.28 2.79 -3.27
N GLN A 27 -24.07 1.83 -2.80
CA GLN A 27 -23.98 1.32 -1.44
C GLN A 27 -23.27 -0.03 -1.44
N ASN A 28 -22.17 -0.15 -0.68
CA ASN A 28 -21.55 -1.46 -0.44
C ASN A 28 -22.57 -2.40 0.19
N PHE A 29 -22.74 -3.58 -0.42
CA PHE A 29 -23.77 -4.54 -0.10
C PHE A 29 -23.20 -5.86 0.45
N ASP A 30 -21.95 -5.84 0.93
CA ASP A 30 -21.19 -7.03 1.29
C ASP A 30 -21.54 -7.60 2.66
N ARG A 31 -22.16 -6.83 3.54
CA ARG A 31 -22.42 -7.27 4.91
C ARG A 31 -23.63 -8.19 5.01
N ASN A 32 -23.63 -9.09 5.99
CA ASN A 32 -24.79 -9.88 6.41
C ASN A 32 -25.35 -10.82 5.32
N TRP A 33 -24.48 -11.59 4.68
CA TRP A 33 -24.88 -12.69 3.80
C TRP A 33 -24.98 -14.00 4.57
N LYS A 34 -25.76 -14.92 4.00
CA LYS A 34 -25.85 -16.33 4.38
C LYS A 34 -25.19 -17.19 3.32
N PHE A 35 -24.46 -18.21 3.75
CA PHE A 35 -23.78 -19.15 2.87
C PHE A 35 -24.03 -20.61 3.29
N ALA A 36 -24.22 -21.47 2.30
CA ALA A 36 -24.19 -22.92 2.46
C ALA A 36 -23.64 -23.59 1.20
N PHE A 37 -23.00 -24.74 1.38
CA PHE A 37 -22.66 -25.62 0.27
C PHE A 37 -23.92 -26.27 -0.32
N GLY A 38 -23.98 -26.29 -1.64
CA GLY A 38 -24.89 -27.14 -2.42
C GLY A 38 -24.23 -28.45 -2.80
N HIS A 39 -24.66 -29.05 -3.93
CA HIS A 39 -24.03 -30.27 -4.43
C HIS A 39 -24.17 -30.44 -5.94
N ALA A 40 -23.04 -30.53 -6.66
CA ALA A 40 -23.05 -30.53 -8.13
C ALA A 40 -23.77 -31.73 -8.78
N GLN A 41 -23.78 -32.88 -8.11
CA GLN A 41 -24.29 -34.14 -8.66
C GLN A 41 -25.52 -34.72 -7.94
N ASN A 42 -26.04 -34.03 -6.91
CA ASN A 42 -27.16 -34.52 -6.12
C ASN A 42 -28.15 -33.36 -5.90
N PRO A 43 -29.19 -33.28 -6.75
CA PRO A 43 -30.20 -32.23 -6.69
C PRO A 43 -30.87 -32.06 -5.32
N GLU A 44 -31.10 -33.14 -4.55
CA GLU A 44 -31.70 -33.04 -3.21
C GLU A 44 -30.77 -32.30 -2.22
N LYS A 45 -29.47 -32.56 -2.34
CA LYS A 45 -28.43 -31.85 -1.56
C LYS A 45 -28.11 -30.46 -2.11
N ASP A 46 -28.53 -30.16 -3.34
CA ASP A 46 -28.48 -28.83 -3.95
C ASP A 46 -29.79 -28.05 -3.75
N PHE A 47 -30.42 -28.24 -2.58
CA PHE A 47 -31.67 -27.59 -2.22
C PHE A 47 -32.80 -27.82 -3.24
N ASN A 48 -32.91 -29.05 -3.74
CA ASN A 48 -33.87 -29.47 -4.78
C ASN A 48 -33.76 -28.70 -6.09
N TYR A 49 -32.64 -28.02 -6.34
CA TYR A 49 -32.36 -27.39 -7.62
C TYR A 49 -32.32 -28.46 -8.72
N SER A 50 -33.10 -28.26 -9.79
CA SER A 50 -33.40 -29.23 -10.86
C SER A 50 -34.43 -30.34 -10.54
N LEU A 51 -34.94 -30.45 -9.32
CA LEU A 51 -36.12 -31.31 -9.03
C LEU A 51 -37.43 -30.52 -9.09
N GLU A 52 -37.38 -29.24 -8.71
CA GLU A 52 -38.54 -28.36 -8.65
C GLU A 52 -38.67 -27.48 -9.90
N THR A 53 -39.91 -27.16 -10.28
CA THR A 53 -40.19 -26.35 -11.48
C THR A 53 -40.05 -24.85 -11.20
N VAL A 54 -38.81 -24.36 -11.10
CA VAL A 54 -38.51 -22.95 -10.74
C VAL A 54 -38.79 -21.93 -11.84
N PHE A 55 -38.98 -22.37 -13.10
CA PHE A 55 -39.27 -21.50 -14.25
C PHE A 55 -40.73 -21.58 -14.73
N ALA A 56 -41.56 -22.44 -14.13
CA ALA A 56 -42.94 -22.64 -14.59
C ALA A 56 -43.90 -21.51 -14.20
N LYS A 57 -43.59 -20.76 -13.13
CA LYS A 57 -44.39 -19.64 -12.59
C LYS A 57 -43.46 -18.54 -12.08
N SER A 58 -43.64 -17.31 -12.55
CA SER A 58 -42.83 -16.16 -12.12
C SER A 58 -42.91 -15.96 -10.60
N GLY A 59 -41.76 -15.81 -9.94
CA GLY A 59 -41.67 -15.65 -8.49
C GLY A 59 -41.90 -16.92 -7.67
N GLY A 60 -42.18 -18.06 -8.30
CA GLY A 60 -42.47 -19.34 -7.62
C GLY A 60 -41.32 -20.33 -7.71
N ALA A 61 -40.74 -20.72 -6.57
CA ALA A 61 -39.66 -21.70 -6.49
C ALA A 61 -39.79 -22.56 -5.22
N SER A 62 -41.00 -23.10 -4.99
CA SER A 62 -41.35 -23.83 -3.76
C SER A 62 -40.35 -24.96 -3.47
N ASN A 63 -40.05 -25.19 -2.19
CA ASN A 63 -39.14 -26.26 -1.73
C ASN A 63 -37.67 -26.10 -2.14
N THR A 64 -37.26 -24.93 -2.65
CA THR A 64 -35.87 -24.64 -3.01
C THR A 64 -35.28 -23.51 -2.17
N ALA A 65 -33.95 -23.36 -2.21
CA ALA A 65 -33.27 -22.21 -1.61
C ALA A 65 -33.54 -20.88 -2.34
N ILE A 66 -34.24 -20.88 -3.48
CA ILE A 66 -34.65 -19.66 -4.20
C ILE A 66 -35.91 -19.05 -3.56
N GLU A 67 -36.72 -19.86 -2.86
CA GLU A 67 -37.96 -19.39 -2.25
C GLU A 67 -37.67 -18.30 -1.20
N PRO A 68 -38.40 -17.16 -1.21
CA PRO A 68 -38.21 -16.13 -0.20
C PRO A 68 -38.45 -16.61 1.24
N ARG A 69 -39.34 -17.60 1.42
CA ARG A 69 -39.68 -18.17 2.74
C ARG A 69 -38.79 -19.34 3.16
N PHE A 70 -37.79 -19.71 2.36
CA PHE A 70 -36.83 -20.73 2.73
C PHE A 70 -36.14 -20.36 4.06
N LYS A 71 -35.99 -21.33 4.96
CA LYS A 71 -35.40 -21.12 6.29
C LYS A 71 -33.88 -21.30 6.23
N ASP A 72 -33.14 -20.20 6.13
CA ASP A 72 -31.67 -20.18 6.10
C ASP A 72 -31.03 -19.89 7.48
N SER A 73 -31.78 -20.05 8.57
CA SER A 73 -31.28 -19.78 9.94
C SER A 73 -30.08 -20.63 10.34
N LEU A 74 -29.90 -21.79 9.70
CA LEU A 74 -28.76 -22.70 9.90
C LEU A 74 -27.58 -22.43 8.94
N TRP A 75 -27.74 -21.53 7.96
CA TRP A 75 -26.67 -21.17 7.05
C TRP A 75 -25.66 -20.26 7.76
N ARG A 76 -24.38 -20.39 7.39
CA ARG A 76 -23.28 -19.61 7.94
C ARG A 76 -23.50 -18.13 7.62
N SER A 77 -23.38 -17.28 8.63
CA SER A 77 -23.33 -15.82 8.42
C SER A 77 -21.92 -15.39 8.06
N LEU A 78 -21.79 -14.55 7.03
CA LEU A 78 -20.51 -13.99 6.60
C LEU A 78 -20.69 -12.61 5.95
N ASN A 79 -19.58 -11.94 5.72
CA ASN A 79 -19.50 -10.76 4.87
C ASN A 79 -18.70 -11.10 3.61
N LEU A 80 -19.02 -10.42 2.52
CA LEU A 80 -18.23 -10.42 1.30
C LEU A 80 -17.09 -9.38 1.42
N PRO A 81 -16.11 -9.39 0.50
CA PRO A 81 -15.79 -10.48 -0.43
C PRO A 81 -15.56 -11.82 0.29
N HIS A 82 -16.09 -12.91 -0.27
CA HIS A 82 -15.96 -14.25 0.31
C HIS A 82 -15.57 -15.28 -0.74
N GLU A 83 -14.52 -16.01 -0.41
CA GLU A 83 -14.04 -17.12 -1.18
C GLU A 83 -13.91 -18.37 -0.31
N TRP A 84 -14.61 -19.45 -0.64
CA TRP A 84 -14.59 -20.65 0.20
C TRP A 84 -13.42 -21.59 -0.11
N ALA A 85 -12.82 -21.49 -1.29
CA ALA A 85 -11.71 -22.35 -1.72
C ALA A 85 -10.51 -22.29 -0.75
N VAL A 86 -10.17 -21.08 -0.27
CA VAL A 86 -9.06 -20.86 0.67
C VAL A 86 -9.28 -21.56 2.01
N GLU A 87 -10.55 -21.75 2.41
CA GLU A 87 -10.96 -22.39 3.66
C GLU A 87 -10.92 -23.92 3.61
N LEU A 88 -10.89 -24.51 2.41
CA LEU A 88 -10.84 -25.96 2.24
C LEU A 88 -9.44 -26.51 2.59
N PRO A 89 -9.35 -27.76 3.10
CA PRO A 89 -8.07 -28.40 3.32
C PRO A 89 -7.35 -28.67 1.99
N PHE A 90 -6.04 -28.90 2.05
CA PHE A 90 -5.27 -29.40 0.91
C PHE A 90 -5.46 -30.91 0.75
N VAL A 91 -5.54 -31.38 -0.49
CA VAL A 91 -5.66 -32.81 -0.83
C VAL A 91 -4.56 -33.22 -1.80
N ASN A 92 -3.93 -34.38 -1.61
CA ASN A 92 -2.98 -34.91 -2.60
C ASN A 92 -3.73 -35.63 -3.72
N ASP A 93 -4.20 -34.88 -4.71
CA ASP A 93 -4.88 -35.39 -5.90
C ASP A 93 -4.13 -34.95 -7.16
N PRO A 94 -3.61 -35.88 -7.97
CA PRO A 94 -2.85 -35.56 -9.18
C PRO A 94 -3.72 -35.10 -10.35
N ALA A 95 -5.05 -35.04 -10.22
CA ALA A 95 -5.92 -34.49 -11.25
C ALA A 95 -5.47 -33.07 -11.62
N PHE A 96 -5.31 -32.81 -12.92
CA PHE A 96 -4.74 -31.55 -13.41
C PHE A 96 -5.47 -30.32 -12.87
N ASN A 97 -6.81 -30.36 -12.83
CA ASN A 97 -7.66 -29.29 -12.31
C ASN A 97 -7.59 -29.09 -10.79
N VAL A 98 -6.97 -30.01 -10.05
CA VAL A 98 -6.75 -29.90 -8.61
C VAL A 98 -5.32 -29.44 -8.36
N MET A 99 -4.34 -30.10 -9.01
CA MET A 99 -2.93 -29.75 -8.96
C MET A 99 -2.67 -28.30 -9.42
N ALA A 100 -3.18 -27.92 -10.60
CA ALA A 100 -2.96 -26.60 -11.19
C ALA A 100 -3.62 -25.48 -10.38
N HIS A 101 -4.61 -25.82 -9.54
CA HIS A 101 -5.37 -24.91 -8.68
C HIS A 101 -4.99 -25.05 -7.20
N GLY A 102 -3.75 -25.47 -6.91
CA GLY A 102 -3.17 -25.44 -5.57
C GLY A 102 -3.74 -26.47 -4.61
N TYR A 103 -4.19 -27.62 -5.14
CA TYR A 103 -4.63 -28.79 -4.39
C TYR A 103 -5.84 -28.53 -3.48
N LYS A 104 -6.72 -27.60 -3.87
CA LYS A 104 -8.02 -27.44 -3.23
C LYS A 104 -9.04 -28.41 -3.84
N PRO A 105 -9.85 -29.11 -3.02
CA PRO A 105 -10.83 -30.08 -3.49
C PRO A 105 -12.04 -29.38 -4.13
N LEU A 106 -11.89 -28.98 -5.39
CA LEU A 106 -12.90 -28.32 -6.22
C LEU A 106 -12.98 -28.97 -7.60
N GLY A 107 -14.05 -28.69 -8.33
CA GLY A 107 -14.32 -29.24 -9.66
C GLY A 107 -15.16 -30.52 -9.63
N GLY A 108 -15.37 -31.10 -10.81
CA GLY A 108 -16.27 -32.23 -11.00
C GLY A 108 -16.01 -33.48 -10.13
N ASN A 109 -14.79 -33.65 -9.60
CA ASN A 109 -14.44 -34.76 -8.68
C ASN A 109 -14.82 -34.49 -7.22
N TYR A 110 -15.14 -33.24 -6.86
CA TYR A 110 -15.48 -32.80 -5.51
C TYR A 110 -16.86 -32.10 -5.50
N PRO A 111 -17.94 -32.85 -5.80
CA PRO A 111 -19.27 -32.26 -5.99
C PRO A 111 -19.85 -31.62 -4.72
N GLU A 112 -19.40 -32.01 -3.52
CA GLU A 112 -19.83 -31.48 -2.22
C GLU A 112 -19.25 -30.10 -1.86
N THR A 113 -18.20 -29.66 -2.55
CA THR A 113 -17.50 -28.38 -2.30
C THR A 113 -17.49 -27.46 -3.51
N SER A 114 -18.08 -27.88 -4.63
CA SER A 114 -18.07 -27.13 -5.89
C SER A 114 -19.29 -26.26 -6.13
N ILE A 115 -20.34 -26.35 -5.31
CA ILE A 115 -21.52 -25.47 -5.41
C ILE A 115 -21.64 -24.63 -4.14
N GLY A 116 -21.72 -23.31 -4.29
CA GLY A 116 -21.97 -22.37 -3.21
C GLY A 116 -23.29 -21.65 -3.39
N TRP A 117 -24.12 -21.61 -2.34
CA TRP A 117 -25.32 -20.79 -2.32
C TRP A 117 -25.16 -19.61 -1.37
N TYR A 118 -25.49 -18.43 -1.86
CA TYR A 118 -25.53 -17.19 -1.09
C TYR A 118 -26.95 -16.66 -1.01
N ARG A 119 -27.35 -16.18 0.17
CA ARG A 119 -28.66 -15.56 0.42
C ARG A 119 -28.51 -14.28 1.21
N LYS A 120 -29.28 -13.26 0.87
CA LYS A 120 -29.31 -11.98 1.57
C LYS A 120 -30.72 -11.42 1.69
N HIS A 121 -31.08 -11.13 2.93
CA HIS A 121 -32.30 -10.41 3.29
C HIS A 121 -32.03 -8.91 3.40
N PHE A 122 -32.91 -8.08 2.86
CA PHE A 122 -32.83 -6.62 2.96
C PHE A 122 -34.19 -5.95 2.75
N SER A 123 -34.31 -4.71 3.22
CA SER A 123 -35.52 -3.89 3.04
C SER A 123 -35.19 -2.61 2.30
N VAL A 124 -36.12 -2.16 1.46
CA VAL A 124 -36.07 -0.86 0.79
C VAL A 124 -37.23 -0.01 1.30
N ALA A 125 -36.97 1.22 1.71
CA ALA A 125 -38.00 2.09 2.29
C ALA A 125 -39.01 2.54 1.22
N LYS A 126 -40.30 2.57 1.56
CA LYS A 126 -41.38 3.06 0.67
C LYS A 126 -41.19 4.51 0.22
N THR A 127 -40.43 5.31 0.97
CA THR A 127 -40.04 6.67 0.57
C THR A 127 -39.12 6.73 -0.64
N GLU A 128 -38.53 5.60 -1.03
CA GLU A 128 -37.68 5.48 -2.22
C GLU A 128 -38.43 4.91 -3.44
N ASP A 129 -39.74 4.70 -3.32
CA ASP A 129 -40.62 4.33 -4.44
C ASP A 129 -40.52 5.39 -5.56
N GLY A 130 -40.46 4.93 -6.81
CA GLY A 130 -40.17 5.76 -7.98
C GLY A 130 -38.67 5.99 -8.29
N LYS A 131 -37.75 5.41 -7.52
CA LYS A 131 -36.34 5.26 -7.94
C LYS A 131 -36.14 3.96 -8.74
N ARG A 132 -35.04 3.90 -9.48
CA ARG A 132 -34.48 2.68 -10.05
C ARG A 132 -33.49 2.05 -9.08
N PHE A 133 -33.45 0.72 -9.04
CA PHE A 133 -32.55 -0.07 -8.20
C PHE A 133 -31.82 -1.12 -9.03
N GLN A 134 -30.52 -1.25 -8.80
CA GLN A 134 -29.67 -2.24 -9.46
C GLN A 134 -28.81 -2.94 -8.42
N VAL A 135 -28.69 -4.26 -8.51
CA VAL A 135 -27.63 -5.01 -7.85
C VAL A 135 -26.48 -5.20 -8.83
N GLN A 136 -25.26 -4.93 -8.38
CA GLN A 136 -24.04 -5.07 -9.17
C GLN A 136 -23.09 -6.00 -8.43
N PHE A 137 -22.53 -6.97 -9.15
CA PHE A 137 -21.48 -7.88 -8.68
C PHE A 137 -20.22 -7.57 -9.48
N ASP A 138 -19.10 -7.25 -8.83
CA ASP A 138 -17.86 -6.92 -9.55
C ASP A 138 -17.09 -8.15 -10.05
N GLY A 139 -17.41 -9.32 -9.48
CA GLY A 139 -16.89 -10.62 -9.91
C GLY A 139 -17.43 -11.73 -9.03
N VAL A 140 -17.85 -12.81 -9.67
CA VAL A 140 -18.24 -14.06 -9.02
C VAL A 140 -17.56 -15.16 -9.80
N PHE A 141 -16.62 -15.85 -9.17
CA PHE A 141 -16.08 -17.08 -9.72
C PHE A 141 -17.06 -18.16 -9.29
N ARG A 142 -17.65 -18.97 -10.17
CA ARG A 142 -18.06 -18.66 -11.56
C ARG A 142 -19.44 -19.24 -11.88
N ASP A 143 -19.87 -19.08 -13.13
CA ASP A 143 -21.15 -19.57 -13.68
C ASP A 143 -22.34 -19.34 -12.72
N ALA A 144 -22.45 -18.08 -12.28
CA ALA A 144 -23.36 -17.71 -11.22
C ALA A 144 -24.77 -17.43 -11.76
N GLU A 145 -25.79 -17.89 -11.04
CA GLU A 145 -27.20 -17.64 -11.33
C GLU A 145 -27.83 -16.79 -10.22
N PHE A 146 -28.72 -15.87 -10.59
CA PHE A 146 -29.19 -14.81 -9.70
C PHE A 146 -30.72 -14.75 -9.62
N TRP A 147 -31.26 -14.61 -8.41
CA TRP A 147 -32.68 -14.41 -8.16
C TRP A 147 -32.97 -13.32 -7.14
N ILE A 148 -34.06 -12.61 -7.32
CA ILE A 148 -34.64 -11.69 -6.32
C ILE A 148 -36.09 -12.07 -6.07
N ASN A 149 -36.47 -12.29 -4.81
CA ASN A 149 -37.84 -12.63 -4.43
C ASN A 149 -38.46 -13.82 -5.21
N GLY A 150 -37.63 -14.76 -5.65
CA GLY A 150 -38.03 -15.91 -6.47
C GLY A 150 -38.07 -15.65 -7.99
N PHE A 151 -37.78 -14.44 -8.45
CA PHE A 151 -37.67 -14.10 -9.87
C PHE A 151 -36.24 -14.28 -10.35
N TYR A 152 -36.06 -15.01 -11.45
CA TYR A 152 -34.76 -15.20 -12.08
C TYR A 152 -34.34 -13.92 -12.81
N LEU A 153 -33.13 -13.43 -12.49
CA LEU A 153 -32.55 -12.23 -13.08
C LEU A 153 -31.66 -12.57 -14.28
N GLY A 154 -30.91 -13.67 -14.19
CA GLY A 154 -29.98 -14.08 -15.23
C GLY A 154 -28.84 -14.94 -14.71
N ASN A 155 -27.86 -15.15 -15.60
CA ASN A 155 -26.64 -15.90 -15.35
C ASN A 155 -25.42 -15.07 -15.80
N ASN A 156 -24.28 -15.27 -15.15
CA ASN A 156 -22.98 -14.71 -15.55
C ASN A 156 -21.93 -15.82 -15.56
N LYS A 157 -21.46 -16.20 -16.75
CA LYS A 157 -20.49 -17.29 -16.92
C LYS A 157 -19.06 -16.92 -16.54
N SER A 158 -18.71 -15.64 -16.72
CA SER A 158 -17.37 -15.15 -16.41
C SER A 158 -17.06 -15.31 -14.93
N GLY A 159 -15.88 -15.82 -14.63
CA GLY A 159 -15.34 -15.78 -13.28
C GLY A 159 -14.75 -14.43 -12.87
N TYR A 160 -14.57 -13.49 -13.81
CA TYR A 160 -13.75 -12.30 -13.58
C TYR A 160 -14.46 -10.99 -13.88
N ILE A 161 -15.17 -10.86 -15.01
CA ILE A 161 -15.94 -9.64 -15.27
C ILE A 161 -17.32 -9.74 -14.61
N GLY A 162 -17.65 -8.72 -13.83
CA GLY A 162 -18.89 -8.60 -13.10
C GLY A 162 -20.14 -8.40 -13.95
N VAL A 163 -21.31 -8.48 -13.33
CA VAL A 163 -22.64 -8.29 -13.95
C VAL A 163 -23.50 -7.39 -13.07
N ALA A 164 -24.47 -6.70 -13.68
CA ALA A 164 -25.44 -5.90 -12.96
C ALA A 164 -26.86 -6.16 -13.47
N TYR A 165 -27.82 -6.22 -12.55
CA TYR A 165 -29.23 -6.46 -12.85
C TYR A 165 -30.09 -5.35 -12.25
N ASP A 166 -31.00 -4.80 -13.06
CA ASP A 166 -32.08 -3.96 -12.55
C ASP A 166 -33.06 -4.85 -11.77
N ILE A 167 -33.33 -4.47 -10.53
CA ILE A 167 -34.23 -5.21 -9.62
C ILE A 167 -35.49 -4.42 -9.27
N THR A 168 -35.68 -3.23 -9.84
CA THR A 168 -36.72 -2.26 -9.48
C THR A 168 -38.11 -2.89 -9.41
N ASP A 169 -38.50 -3.64 -10.45
CA ASP A 169 -39.85 -4.19 -10.60
C ASP A 169 -40.14 -5.36 -9.66
N PHE A 170 -39.12 -5.91 -9.01
CA PHE A 170 -39.24 -7.08 -8.14
C PHE A 170 -39.19 -6.74 -6.65
N LEU A 171 -38.91 -5.48 -6.31
CA LEU A 171 -38.75 -5.02 -4.93
C LEU A 171 -40.08 -4.93 -4.18
N ARG A 172 -40.02 -5.28 -2.89
CA ARG A 172 -41.08 -5.11 -1.92
C ARG A 172 -40.70 -3.97 -0.98
N PHE A 173 -41.30 -2.81 -1.18
CA PHE A 173 -41.10 -1.64 -0.33
C PHE A 173 -41.68 -1.85 1.08
N ASP A 174 -40.95 -1.41 2.10
CA ASP A 174 -41.22 -1.68 3.53
C ASP A 174 -41.40 -3.17 3.86
N GLY A 175 -40.87 -4.04 3.01
CA GLY A 175 -40.94 -5.49 3.13
C GLY A 175 -39.57 -6.14 3.04
N ASP A 176 -39.55 -7.44 3.33
CA ASP A 176 -38.36 -8.27 3.19
C ASP A 176 -38.15 -8.69 1.72
N ASN A 177 -36.94 -8.42 1.23
CA ASN A 177 -36.46 -8.79 -0.09
C ASN A 177 -35.33 -9.81 0.05
N VAL A 178 -35.38 -10.85 -0.77
CA VAL A 178 -34.43 -11.97 -0.70
C VAL A 178 -33.68 -12.09 -2.01
N LEU A 179 -32.40 -11.73 -1.99
CA LEU A 179 -31.44 -11.95 -3.06
C LEU A 179 -30.79 -13.33 -2.87
N VAL A 180 -30.75 -14.12 -3.93
CA VAL A 180 -30.17 -15.48 -3.93
C VAL A 180 -29.19 -15.60 -5.09
N VAL A 181 -28.02 -16.18 -4.82
CA VAL A 181 -27.00 -16.49 -5.83
C VAL A 181 -26.58 -17.95 -5.68
N ARG A 182 -26.63 -18.70 -6.78
CA ARG A 182 -26.03 -20.04 -6.89
C ARG A 182 -24.75 -19.89 -7.69
N VAL A 183 -23.65 -20.43 -7.19
CA VAL A 183 -22.32 -20.35 -7.81
C VAL A 183 -21.83 -21.76 -8.11
N ASP A 184 -21.36 -22.00 -9.33
CA ASP A 184 -20.99 -23.32 -9.83
C ASP A 184 -19.51 -23.39 -10.27
N GLU A 185 -18.71 -24.11 -9.49
CA GLU A 185 -17.27 -24.29 -9.68
C GLU A 185 -16.91 -25.67 -10.23
N THR A 186 -17.85 -26.34 -10.86
CA THR A 186 -17.57 -27.67 -11.43
C THR A 186 -16.63 -27.60 -12.62
N GLN A 187 -16.52 -26.43 -13.26
CA GLN A 187 -15.64 -26.13 -14.40
C GLN A 187 -14.65 -25.02 -14.02
N TYR A 188 -13.53 -24.96 -14.72
CA TYR A 188 -12.44 -24.00 -14.49
C TYR A 188 -12.07 -23.28 -15.81
N GLU A 189 -11.45 -22.10 -15.72
CA GLU A 189 -10.99 -21.35 -16.91
C GLU A 189 -9.48 -21.53 -17.10
N GLY A 190 -8.73 -21.48 -15.99
CA GLY A 190 -7.27 -21.36 -15.90
C GLY A 190 -6.49 -22.64 -15.60
N TRP A 191 -5.18 -22.45 -15.42
CA TRP A 191 -4.23 -23.45 -14.89
C TRP A 191 -3.48 -22.90 -13.66
N PHE A 192 -4.17 -22.07 -12.89
CA PHE A 192 -3.69 -21.37 -11.70
C PHE A 192 -4.84 -21.31 -10.69
N TYR A 193 -4.59 -20.85 -9.47
CA TYR A 193 -5.66 -20.70 -8.50
C TYR A 193 -6.66 -19.59 -8.83
N GLU A 194 -7.90 -19.97 -9.10
CA GLU A 194 -8.96 -19.02 -9.49
C GLU A 194 -9.80 -18.57 -8.28
N GLY A 195 -9.83 -19.39 -7.23
CA GLY A 195 -10.69 -19.23 -6.07
C GLY A 195 -12.09 -19.81 -6.31
N ALA A 196 -13.03 -19.49 -5.42
CA ALA A 196 -14.43 -19.86 -5.56
C ALA A 196 -15.38 -18.95 -4.79
N GLY A 197 -16.42 -18.43 -5.43
CA GLY A 197 -17.49 -17.64 -4.79
C GLY A 197 -17.57 -16.17 -5.19
N ILE A 198 -18.29 -15.38 -4.38
CA ILE A 198 -18.44 -13.93 -4.57
C ILE A 198 -17.21 -13.23 -3.95
N TYR A 199 -16.09 -13.33 -4.66
CA TYR A 199 -14.76 -12.88 -4.20
C TYR A 199 -14.46 -11.40 -4.48
N ARG A 200 -15.40 -10.65 -5.08
CA ARG A 200 -15.35 -9.19 -5.23
C ARG A 200 -16.60 -8.55 -4.64
N HIS A 201 -16.61 -7.22 -4.56
CA HIS A 201 -17.71 -6.47 -3.97
C HIS A 201 -19.06 -6.68 -4.68
N VAL A 202 -20.11 -6.54 -3.88
CA VAL A 202 -21.48 -6.37 -4.34
C VAL A 202 -21.98 -4.98 -3.95
N TRP A 203 -22.69 -4.34 -4.87
CA TRP A 203 -23.23 -3.00 -4.68
C TRP A 203 -24.75 -2.98 -4.89
N LEU A 204 -25.45 -2.22 -4.04
CA LEU A 204 -26.83 -1.81 -4.27
C LEU A 204 -26.83 -0.36 -4.75
N ASN A 205 -27.17 -0.18 -6.01
CA ASN A 205 -27.24 1.11 -6.68
C ASN A 205 -28.68 1.60 -6.68
N SER A 206 -28.91 2.87 -6.32
CA SER A 206 -30.20 3.54 -6.54
C SER A 206 -30.02 4.87 -7.27
N PHE A 207 -30.92 5.20 -8.17
CA PHE A 207 -30.87 6.42 -8.96
C PHE A 207 -32.27 6.82 -9.46
N ALA A 208 -32.43 8.05 -9.94
CA ALA A 208 -33.70 8.50 -10.51
C ALA A 208 -34.02 7.78 -11.84
N GLU A 209 -35.28 7.84 -12.29
CA GLU A 209 -35.70 7.31 -13.60
C GLU A 209 -34.90 7.90 -14.77
N ASN A 210 -34.51 9.18 -14.65
CA ASN A 210 -33.61 9.86 -15.59
C ASN A 210 -32.18 9.88 -15.02
N HIS A 211 -31.29 9.06 -15.58
CA HIS A 211 -29.99 8.80 -14.98
C HIS A 211 -28.92 8.50 -16.03
N ILE A 212 -27.67 8.50 -15.59
CA ILE A 212 -26.49 8.08 -16.36
C ILE A 212 -26.49 6.54 -16.42
N ALA A 213 -26.34 5.97 -17.61
CA ALA A 213 -26.29 4.53 -17.83
C ALA A 213 -25.16 3.86 -17.03
N HIS A 214 -25.31 2.57 -16.72
CA HIS A 214 -24.25 1.77 -16.12
C HIS A 214 -23.01 1.73 -17.03
N ASN A 215 -21.84 2.10 -16.50
CA ASN A 215 -20.60 2.32 -17.27
C ASN A 215 -20.77 3.26 -18.48
N GLY A 216 -21.71 4.22 -18.37
CA GLY A 216 -22.12 5.13 -19.45
C GLY A 216 -21.23 6.36 -19.64
N ILE A 217 -20.21 6.55 -18.81
CA ILE A 217 -19.27 7.68 -18.94
C ILE A 217 -18.02 7.24 -19.68
N PHE A 218 -17.61 8.04 -20.66
CA PHE A 218 -16.30 7.94 -21.29
C PHE A 218 -15.61 9.30 -21.25
N ALA A 219 -14.60 9.41 -20.40
CA ALA A 219 -13.68 10.54 -20.34
C ALA A 219 -12.34 10.18 -20.95
N HIS A 220 -11.81 11.06 -21.79
CA HIS A 220 -10.45 10.99 -22.33
C HIS A 220 -9.91 12.39 -22.61
N ALA A 221 -8.59 12.55 -22.63
CA ALA A 221 -7.94 13.83 -22.88
C ALA A 221 -6.92 13.74 -24.00
N LYS A 222 -6.75 14.83 -24.73
CA LYS A 222 -5.69 15.01 -25.72
C LYS A 222 -4.81 16.19 -25.33
N MET A 223 -3.50 15.96 -25.26
CA MET A 223 -2.51 17.01 -24.99
C MET A 223 -2.21 17.81 -26.27
N GLU A 224 -2.23 19.14 -26.18
CA GLU A 224 -2.05 20.06 -27.31
C GLU A 224 -1.12 21.22 -26.91
N GLY A 225 0.17 20.90 -26.75
CA GLY A 225 1.17 21.87 -26.27
C GLY A 225 0.95 22.21 -24.80
N SER A 226 0.64 23.47 -24.49
CA SER A 226 0.46 23.97 -23.12
C SER A 226 -0.96 23.78 -22.57
N TYR A 227 -1.86 23.11 -23.29
CA TYR A 227 -3.20 22.81 -22.81
C TYR A 227 -3.62 21.38 -23.14
N ALA A 228 -4.64 20.90 -22.45
CA ALA A 228 -5.34 19.66 -22.75
C ALA A 228 -6.79 19.94 -23.13
N THR A 229 -7.28 19.17 -24.10
CA THR A 229 -8.70 19.09 -24.43
C THR A 229 -9.26 17.83 -23.78
N LEU A 230 -10.09 18.01 -22.73
CA LEU A 230 -10.82 16.93 -22.06
C LEU A 230 -12.17 16.75 -22.75
N SER A 231 -12.42 15.56 -23.27
CA SER A 231 -13.69 15.12 -23.83
C SER A 231 -14.37 14.17 -22.85
N VAL A 232 -15.66 14.41 -22.59
CA VAL A 232 -16.48 13.56 -21.74
C VAL A 232 -17.79 13.27 -22.46
N GLU A 233 -18.05 11.99 -22.73
CA GLU A 233 -19.34 11.49 -23.18
C GLU A 233 -20.08 10.88 -22.00
N ALA A 234 -21.36 11.18 -21.85
CA ALA A 234 -22.23 10.57 -20.85
C ALA A 234 -23.51 10.07 -21.51
N GLU A 235 -23.68 8.75 -21.52
CA GLU A 235 -24.91 8.07 -21.92
C GLU A 235 -25.96 8.23 -20.81
N LEU A 236 -27.11 8.79 -21.17
CA LEU A 236 -28.25 9.02 -20.29
C LEU A 236 -29.40 8.13 -20.75
N VAL A 237 -30.17 7.64 -19.78
CA VAL A 237 -31.35 6.78 -20.00
C VAL A 237 -32.58 7.46 -19.39
N ASN A 238 -33.71 7.34 -20.08
CA ASN A 238 -35.03 7.68 -19.54
C ASN A 238 -35.86 6.40 -19.33
N ASP A 239 -35.77 5.83 -18.13
CA ASP A 239 -36.61 4.70 -17.70
C ASP A 239 -37.91 5.16 -17.01
N GLY A 240 -38.28 6.42 -17.21
CA GLY A 240 -39.51 7.00 -16.66
C GLY A 240 -40.69 6.82 -17.60
N ASN A 241 -41.88 7.10 -17.08
CA ASN A 241 -43.15 6.94 -17.82
C ASN A 241 -43.53 8.15 -18.69
N ALA A 242 -42.61 9.11 -18.88
CA ALA A 242 -42.82 10.29 -19.70
C ALA A 242 -41.50 10.74 -20.35
N ALA A 243 -41.60 11.43 -21.48
CA ALA A 243 -40.46 12.09 -22.09
C ALA A 243 -39.81 13.09 -21.11
N ALA A 244 -38.50 13.26 -21.22
CA ALA A 244 -37.71 14.09 -20.31
C ALA A 244 -36.76 15.02 -21.06
N ASP A 245 -36.86 16.31 -20.75
CA ASP A 245 -35.84 17.30 -21.10
C ASP A 245 -34.79 17.37 -19.99
N LEU A 246 -33.58 16.93 -20.32
CA LEU A 246 -32.44 16.89 -19.41
C LEU A 246 -31.42 17.95 -19.79
N THR A 247 -30.77 18.51 -18.78
CA THR A 247 -29.58 19.35 -18.94
C THR A 247 -28.40 18.70 -18.24
N THR A 248 -27.26 18.58 -18.92
CA THR A 248 -26.03 18.04 -18.32
C THR A 248 -24.93 19.09 -18.26
N GLU A 249 -24.05 18.92 -17.27
CA GLU A 249 -22.79 19.65 -17.15
C GLU A 249 -21.69 18.75 -16.59
N VAL A 250 -20.46 19.03 -16.97
CA VAL A 250 -19.27 18.40 -16.39
C VAL A 250 -18.53 19.42 -15.53
N LEU A 251 -18.25 19.05 -14.28
CA LEU A 251 -17.41 19.80 -13.36
C LEU A 251 -16.07 19.07 -13.20
N LEU A 252 -14.98 19.79 -13.40
CA LEU A 252 -13.63 19.30 -13.10
C LEU A 252 -13.17 19.92 -11.78
N THR A 253 -12.76 19.08 -10.83
CA THR A 253 -12.18 19.52 -9.56
C THR A 253 -10.78 18.93 -9.38
N GLY A 254 -9.97 19.57 -8.52
CA GLY A 254 -8.74 18.97 -8.00
C GLY A 254 -9.03 17.81 -7.04
N ARG A 255 -7.98 17.11 -6.58
CA ARG A 255 -8.09 15.96 -5.67
C ARG A 255 -8.87 16.25 -4.38
N GLU A 256 -8.67 17.44 -3.81
CA GLU A 256 -9.32 17.94 -2.57
C GLU A 256 -10.72 18.56 -2.83
N GLY A 257 -11.25 18.47 -4.06
CA GLY A 257 -12.58 19.01 -4.40
C GLY A 257 -12.60 20.49 -4.79
N GLY A 258 -11.45 21.18 -4.78
CA GLY A 258 -11.34 22.56 -5.28
C GLY A 258 -11.73 22.67 -6.75
N PHE A 259 -12.55 23.65 -7.11
CA PHE A 259 -13.04 23.85 -8.48
C PHE A 259 -11.89 24.18 -9.45
N VAL A 260 -11.87 23.53 -10.62
CA VAL A 260 -10.88 23.77 -11.68
C VAL A 260 -11.54 24.34 -12.93
N ALA A 261 -12.57 23.66 -13.46
CA ALA A 261 -13.27 24.07 -14.67
C ALA A 261 -14.68 23.46 -14.75
N HIS A 262 -15.48 23.95 -15.70
CA HIS A 262 -16.75 23.34 -16.06
C HIS A 262 -17.00 23.40 -17.57
N SER A 263 -17.84 22.49 -18.08
CA SER A 263 -18.29 22.53 -19.46
C SER A 263 -19.45 23.50 -19.65
N LYS A 264 -19.74 23.85 -20.91
CA LYS A 264 -21.07 24.39 -21.27
C LYS A 264 -22.17 23.37 -20.94
N LEU A 265 -23.36 23.88 -20.63
CA LEU A 265 -24.56 23.06 -20.48
C LEU A 265 -24.90 22.40 -21.82
N GLN A 266 -25.29 21.12 -21.77
CA GLN A 266 -25.87 20.40 -22.92
C GLN A 266 -27.33 20.08 -22.60
N ASN A 267 -28.21 20.20 -23.59
CA ASN A 267 -29.61 19.81 -23.46
C ASN A 267 -29.86 18.55 -24.27
N LEU A 268 -30.63 17.62 -23.71
CA LEU A 268 -30.99 16.36 -24.36
C LEU A 268 -32.46 16.05 -24.07
N HIS A 269 -33.23 15.84 -25.13
CA HIS A 269 -34.60 15.34 -25.05
C HIS A 269 -34.56 13.82 -25.22
N LEU A 270 -35.18 13.10 -24.29
CA LEU A 270 -35.31 11.64 -24.34
C LEU A 270 -36.78 11.24 -24.24
N GLU A 271 -37.25 10.49 -25.23
CA GLU A 271 -38.53 9.79 -25.19
C GLU A 271 -38.52 8.68 -24.12
N ILE A 272 -39.68 8.09 -23.87
CA ILE A 272 -39.84 6.97 -22.94
C ILE A 272 -38.95 5.79 -23.39
N ASN A 273 -38.18 5.21 -22.47
CA ASN A 273 -37.23 4.10 -22.70
C ASN A 273 -36.15 4.42 -23.76
N GLN A 274 -35.87 5.70 -24.00
CA GLN A 274 -34.81 6.12 -24.89
C GLN A 274 -33.51 6.37 -24.13
N SER A 275 -32.39 6.00 -24.74
CA SER A 275 -31.05 6.43 -24.34
C SER A 275 -30.49 7.47 -25.30
N GLY A 276 -29.63 8.36 -24.82
CA GLY A 276 -28.91 9.32 -25.64
C GLY A 276 -27.61 9.79 -25.01
N VAL A 277 -26.69 10.31 -25.82
CA VAL A 277 -25.35 10.69 -25.37
C VAL A 277 -25.22 12.21 -25.33
N SER A 278 -24.86 12.73 -24.16
CA SER A 278 -24.42 14.12 -24.00
C SER A 278 -22.89 14.20 -24.15
N ARG A 279 -22.40 15.24 -24.83
CA ARG A 279 -20.96 15.42 -25.12
C ARG A 279 -20.45 16.75 -24.58
N HIS A 280 -19.40 16.68 -23.80
CA HIS A 280 -18.78 17.82 -23.14
C HIS A 280 -17.32 17.94 -23.55
N VAL A 281 -16.88 19.17 -23.78
CA VAL A 281 -15.48 19.50 -24.07
C VAL A 281 -15.05 20.60 -23.12
N LEU A 282 -13.93 20.39 -22.43
CA LEU A 282 -13.28 21.36 -21.56
C LEU A 282 -11.85 21.58 -22.04
N LYS A 283 -11.41 22.84 -22.03
CA LYS A 283 -10.03 23.21 -22.32
C LYS A 283 -9.33 23.60 -21.03
N LEU A 284 -8.28 22.86 -20.67
CA LEU A 284 -7.50 23.09 -19.46
C LEU A 284 -6.09 23.52 -19.83
N TYR A 285 -5.70 24.73 -19.41
CA TYR A 285 -4.34 25.22 -19.61
C TYR A 285 -3.43 24.73 -18.48
N ASN A 286 -2.23 24.27 -18.85
CA ASN A 286 -1.21 23.74 -17.94
C ASN A 286 -1.78 22.69 -16.95
N PRO A 287 -2.39 21.59 -17.45
CA PRO A 287 -2.89 20.55 -16.56
C PRO A 287 -1.75 19.96 -15.72
N ILE A 288 -2.05 19.63 -14.46
CA ILE A 288 -1.12 18.81 -13.67
C ILE A 288 -1.19 17.40 -14.25
N LEU A 289 -0.05 16.92 -14.75
CA LEU A 289 0.01 15.62 -15.41
C LEU A 289 0.01 14.49 -14.37
N TRP A 290 -0.58 13.37 -14.77
CA TRP A 290 -0.34 12.09 -14.15
C TRP A 290 0.96 11.51 -14.71
N ASP A 291 1.84 11.06 -13.82
CA ASP A 291 3.09 10.39 -14.13
C ASP A 291 3.30 9.22 -13.15
N LEU A 292 4.28 8.35 -13.42
CA LEU A 292 4.58 7.17 -12.60
C LEU A 292 5.04 7.55 -11.19
N ASP A 293 5.77 8.66 -11.06
CA ASP A 293 6.26 9.14 -9.76
C ASP A 293 5.29 10.15 -9.14
N ALA A 294 4.58 10.92 -9.97
CA ALA A 294 3.62 11.94 -9.53
C ALA A 294 2.22 11.67 -10.11
N PRO A 295 1.49 10.65 -9.60
CA PRO A 295 0.20 10.22 -10.16
C PRO A 295 -0.95 11.16 -9.78
N TYR A 296 -0.96 12.39 -10.29
CA TYR A 296 -2.02 13.36 -9.96
C TYR A 296 -3.36 13.01 -10.62
N LEU A 297 -4.39 12.83 -9.79
CA LEU A 297 -5.76 12.57 -10.24
C LEU A 297 -6.68 13.74 -9.91
N HIS A 298 -7.33 14.26 -10.94
CA HIS A 298 -8.50 15.14 -10.84
C HIS A 298 -9.77 14.32 -10.60
N ARG A 299 -10.89 15.01 -10.36
CA ARG A 299 -12.22 14.40 -10.34
C ARG A 299 -13.10 15.04 -11.42
N ILE A 300 -13.70 14.21 -12.26
CA ILE A 300 -14.71 14.61 -13.23
C ILE A 300 -16.07 14.26 -12.63
N GLN A 301 -16.93 15.25 -12.47
CA GLN A 301 -18.31 15.07 -12.02
C GLN A 301 -19.26 15.35 -13.19
N VAL A 302 -20.00 14.34 -13.62
CA VAL A 302 -21.11 14.50 -14.58
C VAL A 302 -22.37 14.76 -13.77
N VAL A 303 -23.01 15.90 -13.99
CA VAL A 303 -24.23 16.32 -13.28
C VAL A 303 -25.38 16.37 -14.26
N VAL A 304 -26.46 15.64 -13.97
CA VAL A 304 -27.70 15.61 -14.77
C VAL A 304 -28.79 16.36 -14.03
N LYS A 305 -29.49 17.26 -14.74
CA LYS A 305 -30.56 18.09 -14.20
C LYS A 305 -31.85 17.90 -15.00
N LYS A 306 -32.99 17.91 -14.31
CA LYS A 306 -34.34 17.99 -14.89
C LYS A 306 -35.06 19.19 -14.28
N SER A 307 -35.57 20.09 -15.11
CA SER A 307 -36.20 21.35 -14.66
C SER A 307 -35.34 22.14 -13.65
N GLY A 308 -34.02 22.18 -13.89
CA GLY A 308 -33.04 22.88 -13.03
C GLY A 308 -32.63 22.17 -11.75
N LYS A 309 -33.26 21.04 -11.38
CA LYS A 309 -32.89 20.23 -10.22
C LYS A 309 -31.96 19.10 -10.62
N VAL A 310 -30.92 18.82 -9.83
CA VAL A 310 -30.06 17.64 -10.05
C VAL A 310 -30.90 16.38 -9.83
N VAL A 311 -30.83 15.45 -10.77
CA VAL A 311 -31.51 14.13 -10.72
C VAL A 311 -30.54 12.97 -10.73
N ASP A 312 -29.31 13.18 -11.22
CA ASP A 312 -28.23 12.19 -11.12
C ASP A 312 -26.86 12.91 -11.09
N ARG A 313 -25.88 12.26 -10.45
CA ARG A 313 -24.49 12.68 -10.44
C ARG A 313 -23.58 11.46 -10.31
N GLN A 314 -22.56 11.39 -11.14
CA GLN A 314 -21.47 10.43 -11.01
C GLN A 314 -20.12 11.14 -11.01
N THR A 315 -19.16 10.57 -10.29
CA THR A 315 -17.79 11.10 -10.18
C THR A 315 -16.79 10.02 -10.54
N LEU A 316 -15.81 10.34 -11.38
CA LEU A 316 -14.66 9.48 -11.68
C LEU A 316 -13.35 10.19 -11.35
N LYS A 317 -12.31 9.43 -10.99
CA LYS A 317 -10.93 9.90 -10.93
C LYS A 317 -10.37 9.96 -12.35
N PHE A 318 -9.56 10.97 -12.65
CA PHE A 318 -9.00 11.14 -13.99
C PHE A 318 -7.66 11.88 -13.96
N GLY A 319 -6.63 11.32 -14.60
CA GLY A 319 -5.33 11.96 -14.76
C GLY A 319 -5.07 12.38 -16.21
N PHE A 320 -4.41 13.53 -16.39
CA PHE A 320 -3.98 14.00 -17.70
C PHE A 320 -2.61 13.40 -18.03
N ARG A 321 -2.52 12.61 -19.09
CA ARG A 321 -1.23 12.10 -19.59
C ARG A 321 -1.26 11.92 -21.09
N ASN A 322 -0.07 11.79 -21.68
CA ASN A 322 0.08 11.39 -23.07
C ASN A 322 0.92 10.11 -23.15
N ILE A 323 0.46 9.10 -23.89
CA ILE A 323 1.27 7.91 -24.21
C ILE A 323 1.34 7.74 -25.71
N GLU A 324 2.55 7.53 -26.21
CA GLU A 324 2.84 7.20 -27.60
C GLU A 324 3.60 5.87 -27.65
N ILE A 325 3.15 4.95 -28.50
CA ILE A 325 3.84 3.68 -28.75
C ILE A 325 4.34 3.72 -30.19
N LYS A 326 5.66 3.62 -30.35
CA LYS A 326 6.36 3.68 -31.63
C LYS A 326 7.23 2.44 -31.79
N PRO A 327 7.68 2.12 -33.02
CA PRO A 327 8.56 0.98 -33.25
C PRO A 327 9.92 1.09 -32.51
N ASP A 328 10.32 2.28 -32.09
CA ASP A 328 11.58 2.61 -31.42
C ASP A 328 11.43 2.98 -29.92
N GLY A 329 10.23 2.79 -29.35
CA GLY A 329 10.00 2.98 -27.92
C GLY A 329 8.59 3.44 -27.55
N LEU A 330 8.33 3.43 -26.24
CA LEU A 330 7.15 4.04 -25.63
C LEU A 330 7.55 5.38 -25.02
N LEU A 331 6.69 6.39 -25.16
CA LEU A 331 6.85 7.68 -24.50
C LEU A 331 5.68 7.94 -23.56
N LEU A 332 5.97 8.32 -22.32
CA LEU A 332 5.03 8.86 -21.35
C LEU A 332 5.32 10.35 -21.17
N ASN A 333 4.32 11.20 -21.43
CA ASN A 333 4.45 12.66 -21.32
C ASN A 333 5.65 13.23 -22.12
N GLY A 334 5.97 12.59 -23.26
CA GLY A 334 7.09 12.97 -24.13
C GLY A 334 8.46 12.44 -23.71
N LYS A 335 8.57 11.72 -22.58
CA LYS A 335 9.79 11.07 -22.12
C LYS A 335 9.80 9.60 -22.52
N LYS A 336 10.91 9.11 -23.08
CA LYS A 336 11.08 7.69 -23.40
C LYS A 336 11.01 6.86 -22.13
N LEU A 337 10.27 5.76 -22.18
CA LEU A 337 10.04 4.87 -21.06
C LEU A 337 10.22 3.41 -21.51
N LYS A 338 10.99 2.64 -20.74
CA LYS A 338 11.05 1.18 -20.86
C LYS A 338 9.99 0.58 -19.94
N ILE A 339 9.28 -0.44 -20.41
CA ILE A 339 8.34 -1.22 -19.60
C ILE A 339 9.13 -2.17 -18.70
N LEU A 340 9.11 -1.88 -17.40
CA LEU A 340 9.69 -2.66 -16.31
C LEU A 340 8.51 -3.35 -15.60
N GLY A 341 7.94 -4.34 -16.29
CA GLY A 341 6.64 -4.88 -15.95
C GLY A 341 6.69 -6.21 -15.21
N VAL A 342 5.59 -6.56 -14.56
CA VAL A 342 5.35 -7.92 -14.04
C VAL A 342 3.95 -8.42 -14.39
N ASN A 343 3.84 -9.73 -14.60
CA ASN A 343 2.59 -10.47 -14.60
C ASN A 343 2.21 -10.80 -13.15
N CYS A 344 0.93 -10.72 -12.81
CA CYS A 344 0.46 -11.03 -11.48
C CYS A 344 -0.94 -11.65 -11.54
N HIS A 345 -1.10 -12.78 -10.85
CA HIS A 345 -2.41 -13.32 -10.50
C HIS A 345 -3.02 -12.56 -9.32
N GLN A 346 -4.32 -12.76 -9.10
CA GLN A 346 -5.10 -11.93 -8.18
C GLN A 346 -4.93 -12.29 -6.70
N ASP A 347 -4.48 -13.50 -6.35
CA ASP A 347 -4.49 -14.00 -4.98
C ASP A 347 -3.35 -13.49 -4.08
N HIS A 348 -3.56 -13.60 -2.77
CA HIS A 348 -2.58 -13.30 -1.72
C HIS A 348 -2.69 -14.33 -0.57
N ALA A 349 -1.58 -14.57 0.13
CA ALA A 349 -1.54 -15.51 1.24
C ALA A 349 -2.61 -15.20 2.31
N GLY A 350 -3.22 -16.23 2.90
CA GLY A 350 -4.24 -16.06 3.95
C GLY A 350 -5.66 -15.73 3.46
N VAL A 351 -5.82 -15.03 2.33
CA VAL A 351 -7.14 -14.54 1.86
C VAL A 351 -7.57 -15.08 0.49
N GLY A 352 -6.68 -15.73 -0.26
CA GLY A 352 -6.99 -16.20 -1.61
C GLY A 352 -7.16 -15.02 -2.57
N SER A 353 -8.12 -15.11 -3.49
CA SER A 353 -8.59 -14.08 -4.43
C SER A 353 -9.52 -13.03 -3.79
N ALA A 354 -10.09 -13.28 -2.61
CA ALA A 354 -10.97 -12.32 -1.89
C ALA A 354 -10.17 -11.22 -1.16
N LEU A 355 -9.40 -10.42 -1.93
CA LEU A 355 -8.52 -9.38 -1.39
C LEU A 355 -9.33 -8.17 -0.91
N PRO A 356 -9.13 -7.71 0.34
CA PRO A 356 -9.58 -6.38 0.77
C PRO A 356 -8.89 -5.26 -0.04
N ASP A 357 -9.57 -4.12 -0.20
CA ASP A 357 -9.13 -2.99 -1.03
C ASP A 357 -7.70 -2.55 -0.71
N TYR A 358 -7.39 -2.35 0.57
CA TYR A 358 -6.07 -1.88 0.99
C TYR A 358 -4.96 -2.89 0.68
N LEU A 359 -5.27 -4.19 0.60
CA LEU A 359 -4.30 -5.20 0.22
C LEU A 359 -3.87 -5.05 -1.26
N GLN A 360 -4.72 -4.46 -2.12
CA GLN A 360 -4.31 -4.07 -3.48
C GLN A 360 -3.26 -2.96 -3.44
N TYR A 361 -3.45 -1.93 -2.61
CA TYR A 361 -2.48 -0.85 -2.43
C TYR A 361 -1.15 -1.38 -1.89
N TYR A 362 -1.19 -2.23 -0.87
CA TYR A 362 0.00 -2.88 -0.32
C TYR A 362 0.78 -3.65 -1.39
N ARG A 363 0.10 -4.47 -2.21
CA ARG A 363 0.77 -5.25 -3.28
C ARG A 363 1.37 -4.36 -4.36
N ILE A 364 0.68 -3.30 -4.78
CA ILE A 364 1.21 -2.36 -5.77
C ILE A 364 2.40 -1.58 -5.21
N ASP A 365 2.37 -1.20 -3.93
CA ASP A 365 3.51 -0.55 -3.27
C ASP A 365 4.76 -1.45 -3.23
N LEU A 366 4.61 -2.73 -2.88
CA LEU A 366 5.72 -3.69 -2.95
C LEU A 366 6.35 -3.77 -4.35
N LEU A 367 5.52 -3.77 -5.40
CA LEU A 367 5.99 -3.77 -6.79
C LEU A 367 6.67 -2.45 -7.17
N LYS A 368 6.16 -1.30 -6.71
CA LYS A 368 6.83 0.00 -6.91
C LYS A 368 8.19 0.02 -6.23
N ASN A 369 8.31 -0.54 -5.03
CA ASN A 369 9.58 -0.62 -4.30
C ASN A 369 10.63 -1.51 -4.99
N LEU A 370 10.18 -2.54 -5.72
CA LEU A 370 11.01 -3.36 -6.61
C LEU A 370 11.52 -2.58 -7.85
N GLY A 371 10.87 -1.49 -8.24
CA GLY A 371 11.16 -0.74 -9.47
C GLY A 371 10.21 -1.01 -10.63
N VAL A 372 9.10 -1.70 -10.37
CA VAL A 372 8.09 -1.99 -11.39
C VAL A 372 7.35 -0.71 -11.77
N ASN A 373 7.15 -0.52 -13.08
CA ASN A 373 6.36 0.60 -13.62
C ASN A 373 5.14 0.15 -14.44
N ALA A 374 4.98 -1.15 -14.69
CA ALA A 374 3.82 -1.70 -15.37
C ALA A 374 3.33 -3.02 -14.78
N TYR A 375 2.03 -3.23 -14.82
CA TYR A 375 1.33 -4.42 -14.34
C TYR A 375 0.53 -5.04 -15.49
N ARG A 376 0.66 -6.34 -15.71
CA ARG A 376 -0.22 -7.11 -16.61
C ARG A 376 -1.17 -7.96 -15.79
N THR A 377 -2.47 -7.83 -16.05
CA THR A 377 -3.54 -8.54 -15.33
C THR A 377 -3.70 -9.98 -15.84
N SER A 378 -2.65 -10.78 -15.69
CA SER A 378 -2.59 -12.16 -16.17
C SER A 378 -3.57 -13.06 -15.43
N HIS A 379 -4.59 -13.65 -16.05
CA HIS A 379 -5.05 -13.44 -17.44
C HIS A 379 -6.52 -13.09 -17.47
N ASN A 380 -6.91 -12.03 -16.76
CA ASN A 380 -8.31 -11.72 -16.57
C ASN A 380 -8.57 -10.25 -16.22
N PRO A 381 -9.80 -9.77 -16.48
CA PRO A 381 -10.22 -8.44 -16.05
C PRO A 381 -9.97 -8.26 -14.54
N PRO A 382 -9.26 -7.21 -14.12
CA PRO A 382 -8.92 -6.98 -12.73
C PRO A 382 -10.13 -6.51 -11.92
N THR A 383 -10.01 -6.49 -10.60
CA THR A 383 -10.97 -5.82 -9.73
C THR A 383 -10.82 -4.28 -9.87
N PRO A 384 -11.89 -3.49 -9.76
CA PRO A 384 -11.80 -2.03 -9.83
C PRO A 384 -10.80 -1.43 -8.84
N GLU A 385 -10.65 -2.02 -7.66
CA GLU A 385 -9.79 -1.58 -6.55
C GLU A 385 -8.30 -1.71 -6.91
N LEU A 386 -7.91 -2.72 -7.71
CA LEU A 386 -6.55 -2.84 -8.24
C LEU A 386 -6.24 -1.68 -9.19
N LEU A 387 -7.18 -1.33 -10.07
CA LEU A 387 -7.02 -0.19 -10.97
C LEU A 387 -7.01 1.14 -10.21
N ASP A 388 -7.77 1.25 -9.10
CA ASP A 388 -7.69 2.38 -8.19
C ASP A 388 -6.32 2.50 -7.50
N ALA A 389 -5.73 1.39 -7.07
CA ALA A 389 -4.37 1.35 -6.54
C ALA A 389 -3.34 1.77 -7.59
N CYS A 390 -3.40 1.20 -8.81
CA CYS A 390 -2.51 1.55 -9.91
C CYS A 390 -2.63 3.02 -10.35
N ASP A 391 -3.86 3.55 -10.45
CA ASP A 391 -4.13 4.96 -10.72
C ASP A 391 -3.49 5.86 -9.65
N SER A 392 -3.59 5.47 -8.38
CA SER A 392 -3.19 6.30 -7.23
C SER A 392 -1.68 6.23 -6.94
N LEU A 393 -1.04 5.10 -7.20
CA LEU A 393 0.39 4.85 -6.92
C LEU A 393 1.29 4.99 -8.16
N GLY A 394 0.72 5.25 -9.34
CA GLY A 394 1.50 5.48 -10.55
C GLY A 394 2.06 4.19 -11.14
N MET A 395 1.16 3.31 -11.61
CA MET A 395 1.47 2.05 -12.27
C MET A 395 0.74 1.97 -13.61
N LEU A 396 1.44 1.69 -14.72
CA LEU A 396 0.77 1.43 -16.00
C LEU A 396 0.13 0.04 -16.00
N VAL A 397 -1.05 -0.12 -16.60
CA VAL A 397 -1.75 -1.41 -16.65
C VAL A 397 -1.98 -1.86 -18.09
N MET A 398 -1.54 -3.08 -18.40
CA MET A 398 -2.02 -3.86 -19.54
C MET A 398 -3.19 -4.70 -19.05
N ASP A 399 -4.40 -4.28 -19.41
CA ASP A 399 -5.64 -4.88 -18.96
C ASP A 399 -6.07 -5.97 -19.95
N GLU A 400 -6.23 -7.18 -19.45
CA GLU A 400 -6.28 -8.41 -20.24
C GLU A 400 -7.60 -9.17 -20.08
N THR A 401 -8.14 -9.63 -21.20
CA THR A 401 -9.11 -10.74 -21.22
C THR A 401 -8.40 -12.06 -21.52
N ARG A 402 -8.85 -13.16 -20.92
CA ARG A 402 -8.21 -14.48 -21.05
C ARG A 402 -8.30 -15.02 -22.47
N LEU A 403 -9.55 -15.21 -22.93
CA LEU A 403 -9.89 -16.05 -24.06
C LEU A 403 -10.23 -15.21 -25.30
N LEU A 404 -9.56 -15.50 -26.41
CA LEU A 404 -9.83 -14.83 -27.68
C LEU A 404 -10.98 -15.55 -28.42
N ASN A 405 -12.22 -15.13 -28.15
CA ASN A 405 -13.42 -15.73 -28.72
C ASN A 405 -14.48 -14.68 -29.08
N SER A 406 -14.90 -14.61 -30.35
CA SER A 406 -15.89 -13.63 -30.82
C SER A 406 -17.36 -14.07 -30.70
N GLY A 407 -17.62 -15.16 -30.00
CA GLY A 407 -18.98 -15.55 -29.61
C GLY A 407 -19.64 -14.50 -28.70
N VAL A 408 -20.98 -14.49 -28.67
CA VAL A 408 -21.78 -13.45 -27.97
C VAL A 408 -21.35 -13.28 -26.50
N GLU A 409 -21.15 -14.39 -25.79
CA GLU A 409 -20.73 -14.38 -24.37
C GLU A 409 -19.38 -13.66 -24.16
N TYR A 410 -18.33 -14.10 -24.85
CA TYR A 410 -16.98 -13.56 -24.66
C TYR A 410 -16.83 -12.14 -25.23
N MET A 411 -17.54 -11.83 -26.31
CA MET A 411 -17.59 -10.46 -26.84
C MET A 411 -18.29 -9.52 -25.86
N ASP A 412 -19.38 -9.95 -25.23
CA ASP A 412 -20.05 -9.18 -24.18
C ASP A 412 -19.13 -8.93 -22.97
N GLN A 413 -18.40 -9.97 -22.52
CA GLN A 413 -17.40 -9.82 -21.45
C GLN A 413 -16.32 -8.78 -21.81
N PHE A 414 -15.79 -8.82 -23.03
CA PHE A 414 -14.81 -7.84 -23.52
C PHE A 414 -15.39 -6.41 -23.57
N VAL A 415 -16.64 -6.27 -24.04
CA VAL A 415 -17.34 -4.96 -24.05
C VAL A 415 -17.56 -4.43 -22.64
N ARG A 416 -17.94 -5.28 -21.68
CA ARG A 416 -18.11 -4.89 -20.28
C ARG A 416 -16.79 -4.41 -19.66
N MET A 417 -15.69 -5.13 -19.88
CA MET A 417 -14.35 -4.74 -19.45
C MET A 417 -13.96 -3.37 -20.03
N LEU A 418 -14.03 -3.21 -21.36
CA LEU A 418 -13.68 -1.95 -22.02
C LEU A 418 -14.51 -0.77 -21.49
N LYS A 419 -15.84 -0.93 -21.35
CA LYS A 419 -16.70 0.17 -20.87
C LYS A 419 -16.39 0.54 -19.42
N ARG A 420 -16.09 -0.43 -18.56
CA ARG A 420 -15.73 -0.20 -17.15
C ARG A 420 -14.42 0.57 -17.04
N ASP A 421 -13.41 0.21 -17.84
CA ASP A 421 -12.02 0.59 -17.58
C ASP A 421 -11.44 1.63 -18.56
N ARG A 422 -12.11 1.95 -19.68
CA ARG A 422 -11.62 2.91 -20.70
C ARG A 422 -11.34 4.35 -20.21
N SER A 423 -11.80 4.71 -19.02
CA SER A 423 -11.49 6.01 -18.40
C SER A 423 -10.46 5.94 -17.27
N ARG A 424 -9.91 4.75 -16.97
CA ARG A 424 -8.81 4.56 -16.01
C ARG A 424 -7.52 5.15 -16.56
N THR A 425 -6.79 5.85 -15.71
CA THR A 425 -5.58 6.57 -16.14
C THR A 425 -4.42 5.59 -16.31
N CYS A 426 -4.29 4.61 -15.43
CA CYS A 426 -3.26 3.58 -15.44
C CYS A 426 -3.31 2.68 -16.69
N VAL A 427 -4.51 2.30 -17.15
CA VAL A 427 -4.65 1.42 -18.32
C VAL A 427 -4.04 2.08 -19.55
N PHE A 428 -3.07 1.46 -20.20
CA PHE A 428 -2.43 2.02 -21.40
C PHE A 428 -2.56 1.14 -22.64
N MET A 429 -2.87 -0.13 -22.45
CA MET A 429 -3.00 -1.12 -23.52
C MET A 429 -4.00 -2.20 -23.12
N TRP A 430 -4.75 -2.68 -24.11
CA TRP A 430 -5.65 -3.83 -23.96
C TRP A 430 -4.96 -5.10 -24.46
N SER A 431 -5.01 -6.20 -23.70
CA SER A 431 -4.63 -7.52 -24.20
C SER A 431 -5.89 -8.34 -24.52
N ILE A 432 -6.03 -8.80 -25.76
CA ILE A 432 -7.24 -9.47 -26.25
C ILE A 432 -7.24 -10.99 -26.02
N GLY A 433 -6.18 -11.54 -25.44
CA GLY A 433 -6.04 -12.97 -25.17
C GLY A 433 -4.60 -13.39 -24.88
N ASN A 434 -4.44 -14.61 -24.38
CA ASN A 434 -3.14 -15.21 -24.05
C ASN A 434 -3.03 -16.65 -24.58
N GLU A 435 -1.96 -16.96 -25.32
CA GLU A 435 -1.51 -18.33 -25.64
C GLU A 435 -2.57 -19.30 -26.21
N GLU A 436 -3.41 -18.77 -27.10
CA GLU A 436 -4.44 -19.51 -27.84
C GLU A 436 -3.83 -20.36 -28.98
N GLY A 437 -3.03 -21.36 -28.60
CA GLY A 437 -2.20 -22.16 -29.50
C GLY A 437 -2.94 -22.83 -30.66
N TRP A 438 -4.23 -23.11 -30.51
CA TRP A 438 -5.07 -23.70 -31.56
C TRP A 438 -5.41 -22.74 -32.70
N ILE A 439 -5.39 -21.43 -32.45
CA ILE A 439 -5.89 -20.43 -33.42
C ILE A 439 -4.88 -19.33 -33.76
N HIS A 440 -3.89 -19.05 -32.90
CA HIS A 440 -3.09 -17.83 -33.00
C HIS A 440 -2.24 -17.66 -34.27
N THR A 441 -1.93 -18.77 -34.97
CA THR A 441 -1.18 -18.80 -36.24
C THR A 441 -2.08 -19.06 -37.46
N THR A 442 -3.40 -19.06 -37.27
CA THR A 442 -4.39 -19.45 -38.29
C THR A 442 -5.18 -18.26 -38.83
N PRO A 443 -5.79 -18.37 -40.03
CA PRO A 443 -6.75 -17.36 -40.52
C PRO A 443 -7.95 -17.15 -39.58
N THR A 444 -8.37 -18.19 -38.85
CA THR A 444 -9.45 -18.06 -37.86
C THR A 444 -9.07 -17.13 -36.73
N GLY A 445 -7.88 -17.32 -36.13
CA GLY A 445 -7.37 -16.42 -35.09
C GLY A 445 -7.27 -14.98 -35.58
N LYS A 446 -6.78 -14.78 -36.82
CA LYS A 446 -6.75 -13.46 -37.47
C LYS A 446 -8.13 -12.80 -37.53
N CYS A 447 -9.15 -13.51 -38.02
CA CYS A 447 -10.51 -12.96 -38.13
C CYS A 447 -11.12 -12.61 -36.76
N ILE A 448 -10.86 -13.43 -35.73
CA ILE A 448 -11.34 -13.15 -34.37
C ILE A 448 -10.62 -11.90 -33.82
N ALA A 449 -9.30 -11.82 -33.95
CA ALA A 449 -8.52 -10.66 -33.53
C ALA A 449 -8.98 -9.36 -34.22
N GLU A 450 -9.21 -9.37 -35.54
CA GLU A 450 -9.77 -8.22 -36.25
C GLU A 450 -11.14 -7.78 -35.70
N THR A 451 -11.96 -8.73 -35.24
CA THR A 451 -13.27 -8.43 -34.65
C THR A 451 -13.10 -7.73 -33.30
N PHE A 452 -12.19 -8.22 -32.45
CA PHE A 452 -11.86 -7.58 -31.17
C PHE A 452 -11.24 -6.20 -31.37
N LEU A 453 -10.30 -6.04 -32.30
CA LEU A 453 -9.67 -4.75 -32.61
C LEU A 453 -10.70 -3.72 -33.10
N LYS A 454 -11.65 -4.12 -33.95
CA LYS A 454 -12.75 -3.24 -34.38
C LYS A 454 -13.62 -2.82 -33.20
N LYS A 455 -13.96 -3.76 -32.30
CA LYS A 455 -14.77 -3.45 -31.11
C LYS A 455 -14.04 -2.54 -30.12
N GLN A 456 -12.74 -2.77 -29.93
CA GLN A 456 -11.88 -1.91 -29.11
C GLN A 456 -11.81 -0.50 -29.69
N ALA A 457 -11.54 -0.35 -31.00
CA ALA A 457 -11.50 0.96 -31.64
C ALA A 457 -12.85 1.70 -31.61
N GLU A 458 -13.97 0.97 -31.62
CA GLU A 458 -15.32 1.52 -31.47
C GLU A 458 -15.56 2.09 -30.06
N LEU A 459 -15.10 1.40 -29.02
CA LEU A 459 -15.44 1.74 -27.61
C LEU A 459 -14.37 2.56 -26.90
N ASP A 460 -13.10 2.41 -27.27
CA ASP A 460 -11.96 3.17 -26.75
C ASP A 460 -10.91 3.37 -27.84
N PRO A 461 -11.05 4.37 -28.73
CA PRO A 461 -10.05 4.67 -29.75
C PRO A 461 -8.76 5.30 -29.19
N THR A 462 -8.66 5.51 -27.87
CA THR A 462 -7.55 6.28 -27.27
C THR A 462 -6.38 5.40 -26.82
N ARG A 463 -6.56 4.08 -26.85
CA ARG A 463 -5.55 3.08 -26.52
C ARG A 463 -5.39 2.09 -27.65
N THR A 464 -4.23 1.44 -27.67
CA THR A 464 -3.96 0.35 -28.60
C THR A 464 -4.22 -1.00 -27.94
N ALA A 465 -4.10 -2.07 -28.71
CA ALA A 465 -4.23 -3.44 -28.24
C ALA A 465 -3.04 -4.31 -28.64
N THR A 466 -2.84 -5.38 -27.87
CA THR A 466 -1.93 -6.49 -28.15
C THR A 466 -2.63 -7.83 -27.91
N TYR A 467 -1.94 -8.91 -28.21
CA TYR A 467 -2.33 -10.29 -27.94
C TYR A 467 -1.08 -11.02 -27.47
N ALA A 468 -1.08 -11.65 -26.30
CA ALA A 468 0.09 -12.32 -25.74
C ALA A 468 0.34 -13.67 -26.42
N ALA A 469 1.47 -13.82 -27.11
CA ALA A 469 1.75 -14.98 -27.96
C ALA A 469 3.10 -15.64 -27.68
N ASP A 470 3.09 -16.96 -27.51
CA ASP A 470 4.23 -17.84 -27.22
C ASP A 470 4.97 -18.36 -28.46
N VAL A 471 4.83 -17.66 -29.59
CA VAL A 471 5.46 -18.01 -30.87
C VAL A 471 6.73 -17.17 -31.12
N PRO A 472 7.74 -17.73 -31.81
CA PRO A 472 9.00 -17.03 -32.10
C PRO A 472 8.81 -16.03 -33.26
N ASN A 473 9.69 -16.04 -34.27
CA ASN A 473 9.55 -15.19 -35.45
C ASN A 473 8.44 -15.72 -36.39
N VAL A 474 7.18 -15.50 -36.02
CA VAL A 474 5.99 -15.94 -36.77
C VAL A 474 5.04 -14.77 -37.01
N PHE A 475 4.94 -14.33 -38.27
CA PHE A 475 4.05 -13.23 -38.66
C PHE A 475 2.60 -13.66 -38.91
N LYS A 476 2.35 -14.90 -39.34
CA LYS A 476 1.01 -15.37 -39.76
C LYS A 476 -0.01 -15.41 -38.61
N GLY A 477 -1.30 -15.30 -38.95
CA GLY A 477 -2.41 -15.40 -38.01
C GLY A 477 -2.71 -14.08 -37.32
N ILE A 478 -2.79 -14.08 -35.99
CA ILE A 478 -3.11 -12.89 -35.19
C ILE A 478 -2.04 -11.80 -35.37
N ASN A 479 -0.77 -12.20 -35.49
CA ASN A 479 0.36 -11.27 -35.59
C ASN A 479 0.32 -10.39 -36.85
N GLU A 480 -0.45 -10.78 -37.88
CA GLU A 480 -0.63 -10.00 -39.11
C GLU A 480 -1.46 -8.71 -38.87
N VAL A 481 -2.30 -8.70 -37.83
CA VAL A 481 -3.30 -7.64 -37.61
C VAL A 481 -3.13 -6.91 -36.28
N ILE A 482 -2.37 -7.48 -35.35
CA ILE A 482 -2.17 -6.89 -34.04
C ILE A 482 -1.31 -5.61 -34.13
N PRO A 483 -1.73 -4.47 -33.55
CA PRO A 483 -0.97 -3.22 -33.63
C PRO A 483 0.42 -3.28 -32.97
N VAL A 484 0.51 -3.99 -31.85
CA VAL A 484 1.76 -4.20 -31.09
C VAL A 484 2.03 -5.70 -31.02
N ARG A 485 3.15 -6.14 -31.59
CA ARG A 485 3.58 -7.53 -31.52
C ARG A 485 4.08 -7.82 -30.10
N SER A 486 3.61 -8.91 -29.53
CA SER A 486 4.05 -9.36 -28.21
C SER A 486 5.00 -10.56 -28.29
N PHE A 487 5.70 -10.90 -27.20
CA PHE A 487 6.36 -12.18 -27.05
C PHE A 487 6.13 -12.70 -25.64
N ASN A 488 5.57 -13.90 -25.54
CA ASN A 488 5.73 -14.74 -24.35
C ASN A 488 6.98 -15.57 -24.57
N TYR A 489 7.99 -15.35 -23.73
CA TYR A 489 9.32 -15.94 -23.80
C TYR A 489 9.98 -15.64 -25.14
N ARG A 490 10.60 -16.64 -25.78
CA ARG A 490 11.17 -16.57 -27.14
C ARG A 490 12.09 -15.36 -27.35
N GLN A 491 12.79 -14.93 -26.30
CA GLN A 491 13.64 -13.74 -26.26
C GLN A 491 14.68 -13.68 -27.38
N PHE A 492 15.17 -14.83 -27.83
CA PHE A 492 16.15 -14.92 -28.91
C PHE A 492 15.58 -14.67 -30.32
N ALA A 493 14.25 -14.73 -30.49
CA ALA A 493 13.60 -14.47 -31.77
C ALA A 493 13.20 -13.00 -31.97
N VAL A 494 13.29 -12.18 -30.92
CA VAL A 494 12.77 -10.80 -30.92
C VAL A 494 13.54 -9.91 -31.90
N ALA A 495 14.87 -10.02 -31.93
CA ALA A 495 15.70 -9.24 -32.86
C ALA A 495 15.46 -9.63 -34.33
N ASP A 496 15.34 -10.93 -34.61
CA ASP A 496 15.04 -11.44 -35.96
C ASP A 496 13.67 -10.95 -36.43
N TYR A 497 12.65 -11.01 -35.58
CA TYR A 497 11.31 -10.48 -35.92
C TYR A 497 11.34 -8.98 -36.18
N HIS A 498 12.06 -8.20 -35.35
CA HIS A 498 12.18 -6.76 -35.56
C HIS A 498 12.84 -6.44 -36.92
N HIS A 499 13.89 -7.18 -37.28
CA HIS A 499 14.56 -7.02 -38.57
C HIS A 499 13.59 -7.28 -39.74
N ASP A 500 12.75 -8.31 -39.64
CA ASP A 500 11.77 -8.65 -40.66
C ASP A 500 10.54 -7.72 -40.67
N HIS A 501 10.21 -7.10 -39.53
CA HIS A 501 9.02 -6.28 -39.31
C HIS A 501 9.31 -4.96 -38.57
N PRO A 502 10.17 -4.07 -39.12
CA PRO A 502 10.74 -2.94 -38.36
C PRO A 502 9.75 -1.84 -38.01
N THR A 503 8.55 -1.86 -38.59
CA THR A 503 7.50 -0.86 -38.34
C THR A 503 6.47 -1.30 -37.31
N GLN A 504 6.54 -2.52 -36.80
CA GLN A 504 5.61 -3.03 -35.78
C GLN A 504 6.29 -2.93 -34.40
N PRO A 505 5.74 -2.17 -33.44
CA PRO A 505 6.27 -2.12 -32.08
C PRO A 505 6.26 -3.50 -31.40
N ILE A 506 7.26 -3.77 -30.56
CA ILE A 506 7.47 -5.08 -29.93
C ILE A 506 7.53 -4.97 -28.40
N ILE A 507 6.79 -5.82 -27.69
CA ILE A 507 6.80 -5.91 -26.23
C ILE A 507 6.92 -7.37 -25.75
N GLY A 508 7.60 -7.61 -24.62
CA GLY A 508 7.57 -8.92 -23.97
C GLY A 508 6.38 -9.02 -23.02
N THR A 509 5.34 -9.79 -23.34
CA THR A 509 4.14 -9.93 -22.49
C THR A 509 4.33 -10.96 -21.38
N GLU A 510 5.23 -11.92 -21.54
CA GLU A 510 5.73 -12.80 -20.48
C GLU A 510 7.21 -13.06 -20.70
N MET A 511 8.04 -12.70 -19.73
CA MET A 511 9.49 -12.86 -19.82
C MET A 511 10.03 -13.49 -18.54
N GLY A 512 11.25 -14.03 -18.60
CA GLY A 512 11.82 -14.73 -17.44
C GLY A 512 11.11 -16.06 -17.18
N SER A 513 10.34 -16.15 -16.09
CA SER A 513 9.85 -17.40 -15.48
C SER A 513 10.97 -18.21 -14.81
N THR A 514 11.85 -17.50 -14.13
CA THR A 514 12.84 -18.10 -13.22
C THR A 514 12.12 -18.68 -12.02
N VAL A 515 12.52 -19.89 -11.58
CA VAL A 515 11.93 -20.54 -10.40
C VAL A 515 12.89 -20.50 -9.23
N THR A 516 12.47 -19.90 -8.11
CA THR A 516 13.28 -19.74 -6.89
C THR A 516 12.43 -19.95 -5.63
N THR A 517 13.04 -20.44 -4.54
CA THR A 517 12.39 -20.58 -3.23
C THR A 517 13.11 -19.69 -2.21
N ARG A 518 12.41 -18.75 -1.59
CA ARG A 518 13.01 -17.74 -0.69
C ARG A 518 13.95 -18.36 0.34
N GLY A 519 15.21 -17.93 0.36
CA GLY A 519 16.20 -18.31 1.38
C GLY A 519 16.71 -19.76 1.29
N GLN A 520 16.35 -20.51 0.25
CA GLN A 520 16.87 -21.85 -0.01
C GLN A 520 18.03 -21.76 -0.99
N TYR A 521 19.17 -22.41 -0.74
CA TYR A 521 20.33 -22.36 -1.65
C TYR A 521 20.83 -23.74 -2.07
N GLU A 522 20.07 -24.77 -1.71
CA GLU A 522 20.25 -26.14 -2.19
C GLU A 522 18.94 -26.63 -2.77
N LYS A 523 19.04 -27.50 -3.78
CA LYS A 523 17.86 -28.15 -4.34
C LYS A 523 17.40 -29.26 -3.41
N ASP A 524 16.13 -29.21 -3.00
CA ASP A 524 15.47 -30.28 -2.24
C ASP A 524 14.26 -30.77 -3.03
N THR A 525 14.37 -31.91 -3.70
CA THR A 525 13.27 -32.47 -4.50
C THR A 525 12.19 -33.15 -3.66
N ILE A 526 12.43 -33.42 -2.38
CA ILE A 526 11.45 -34.05 -1.48
C ILE A 526 10.53 -32.98 -0.92
N ARG A 527 11.10 -31.88 -0.44
CA ARG A 527 10.34 -30.72 0.01
C ARG A 527 9.88 -29.82 -1.12
N GLY A 528 10.43 -29.98 -2.32
CA GLY A 528 10.05 -29.19 -3.49
C GLY A 528 10.63 -27.78 -3.48
N TYR A 529 11.89 -27.64 -3.06
CA TYR A 529 12.61 -26.38 -3.04
C TYR A 529 13.61 -26.29 -4.19
N VAL A 530 13.74 -25.08 -4.73
CA VAL A 530 14.71 -24.71 -5.76
C VAL A 530 15.61 -23.59 -5.23
N PRO A 531 16.90 -23.54 -5.62
CA PRO A 531 17.82 -22.51 -5.16
C PRO A 531 17.32 -21.08 -5.46
N ASP A 532 17.51 -20.19 -4.50
CA ASP A 532 17.21 -18.75 -4.53
C ASP A 532 18.34 -17.98 -5.25
N GLN A 533 18.64 -18.45 -6.46
CA GLN A 533 19.63 -17.87 -7.37
C GLN A 533 19.08 -17.96 -8.79
N ASP A 534 19.46 -17.01 -9.64
CA ASP A 534 18.98 -16.91 -11.03
C ASP A 534 19.65 -17.97 -11.93
N ILE A 535 19.42 -19.25 -11.61
CA ILE A 535 20.09 -20.40 -12.22
C ILE A 535 19.12 -21.48 -12.70
N THR A 536 17.82 -21.37 -12.37
CA THR A 536 16.81 -22.37 -12.72
C THR A 536 15.62 -21.69 -13.42
N ALA A 537 15.29 -22.15 -14.62
CA ALA A 537 14.09 -21.77 -15.35
C ALA A 537 13.52 -23.00 -16.09
N PRO A 538 12.21 -23.08 -16.35
CA PRO A 538 11.62 -24.10 -17.20
C PRO A 538 12.15 -24.05 -18.65
N TRP A 539 12.01 -25.15 -19.39
CA TRP A 539 12.60 -25.31 -20.72
C TRP A 539 12.08 -24.31 -21.77
N TRP A 540 10.87 -23.76 -21.58
CA TRP A 540 10.27 -22.78 -22.48
C TRP A 540 10.71 -21.34 -22.17
N ALA A 541 11.35 -21.13 -21.03
CA ALA A 541 11.53 -19.83 -20.41
C ALA A 541 13.02 -19.43 -20.30
N SER A 542 13.35 -18.52 -19.39
CA SER A 542 14.73 -18.04 -19.20
C SER A 542 15.00 -17.52 -17.78
N THR A 543 16.28 -17.38 -17.45
CA THR A 543 16.72 -16.63 -16.27
C THR A 543 16.43 -15.14 -16.44
N ALA A 544 16.30 -14.40 -15.34
CA ALA A 544 16.10 -12.95 -15.36
C ALA A 544 17.22 -12.24 -16.14
N GLU A 545 18.47 -12.62 -15.89
CA GLU A 545 19.64 -12.04 -16.54
C GLU A 545 19.69 -12.29 -18.05
N THR A 546 19.21 -13.45 -18.51
CA THR A 546 19.24 -13.83 -19.93
C THR A 546 18.36 -12.92 -20.78
N TRP A 547 17.10 -12.73 -20.42
CA TRP A 547 16.19 -11.95 -21.26
C TRP A 547 16.39 -10.45 -21.05
N TRP A 548 16.67 -10.01 -19.81
CA TRP A 548 16.75 -8.59 -19.51
C TRP A 548 17.94 -7.94 -20.20
N THR A 549 19.09 -8.61 -20.27
CA THR A 549 20.25 -8.10 -21.02
C THR A 549 19.95 -7.89 -22.50
N LEU A 550 19.08 -8.72 -23.09
CA LEU A 550 18.63 -8.53 -24.47
C LEU A 550 17.61 -7.38 -24.59
N ALA A 551 16.68 -7.27 -23.64
CA ALA A 551 15.66 -6.23 -23.70
C ALA A 551 16.22 -4.83 -23.39
N ALA A 552 17.06 -4.70 -22.35
CA ALA A 552 17.56 -3.44 -21.81
C ALA A 552 18.24 -2.58 -22.88
N GLU A 553 19.13 -3.18 -23.67
CA GLU A 553 19.97 -2.48 -24.65
C GLU A 553 19.26 -2.17 -25.98
N ASN A 554 18.09 -2.77 -26.24
CA ASN A 554 17.41 -2.68 -27.53
C ASN A 554 16.19 -1.76 -27.48
N ASP A 555 16.30 -0.58 -28.11
CA ASP A 555 15.25 0.44 -28.13
C ASP A 555 13.95 0.02 -28.83
N PHE A 556 14.04 -0.86 -29.84
CA PHE A 556 12.87 -1.40 -30.54
C PHE A 556 12.04 -2.37 -29.69
N TRP A 557 12.61 -2.84 -28.58
CA TRP A 557 11.91 -3.65 -27.61
C TRP A 557 11.43 -2.74 -26.48
N LEU A 558 10.11 -2.57 -26.38
CA LEU A 558 9.49 -1.65 -25.41
C LEU A 558 9.82 -1.99 -23.94
N GLY A 559 10.38 -3.16 -23.67
CA GLY A 559 10.51 -3.77 -22.35
C GLY A 559 9.61 -5.00 -22.26
N GLY A 560 9.24 -5.38 -21.04
CA GLY A 560 8.33 -6.51 -20.88
C GLY A 560 7.87 -6.78 -19.46
N PHE A 561 7.08 -7.84 -19.32
CA PHE A 561 6.46 -8.27 -18.07
C PHE A 561 7.05 -9.60 -17.60
N VAL A 562 7.66 -9.62 -16.42
CA VAL A 562 8.23 -10.85 -15.84
C VAL A 562 7.11 -11.78 -15.38
N TRP A 563 7.21 -13.07 -15.65
CA TRP A 563 6.42 -14.11 -14.99
C TRP A 563 7.16 -14.56 -13.72
N THR A 564 6.78 -14.18 -12.50
CA THR A 564 5.72 -13.23 -12.08
C THR A 564 6.24 -12.25 -11.02
N GLY A 565 5.45 -11.24 -10.66
CA GLY A 565 5.80 -10.31 -9.59
C GLY A 565 5.79 -10.95 -8.20
N LEU A 566 4.72 -11.66 -7.87
CA LEU A 566 4.55 -12.43 -6.64
C LEU A 566 4.23 -13.88 -6.99
N ASP A 567 4.69 -14.83 -6.16
CA ASP A 567 4.17 -16.20 -6.23
C ASP A 567 2.65 -16.18 -6.01
N TYR A 568 1.99 -17.17 -6.60
CA TYR A 568 0.55 -17.35 -6.56
C TYR A 568 0.23 -18.82 -6.33
N ARG A 569 -0.99 -19.12 -5.91
CA ARG A 569 -1.40 -20.49 -5.59
C ARG A 569 -1.61 -21.29 -6.89
N GLY A 570 -1.34 -22.58 -6.83
CA GLY A 570 -1.39 -23.43 -8.02
C GLY A 570 -0.19 -23.26 -8.93
N GLU A 571 -0.29 -23.81 -10.14
CA GLU A 571 0.82 -23.92 -11.11
C GLU A 571 2.20 -24.21 -10.46
N PRO A 572 2.35 -25.32 -9.71
CA PRO A 572 3.49 -25.54 -8.79
C PRO A 572 4.81 -25.91 -9.49
N THR A 573 5.00 -25.46 -10.74
CA THR A 573 6.21 -25.67 -11.54
C THR A 573 7.46 -25.20 -10.79
N PRO A 574 8.54 -26.02 -10.73
CA PRO A 574 8.80 -27.20 -11.56
C PRO A 574 8.33 -28.53 -10.97
N TYR A 575 7.63 -28.49 -9.84
CA TYR A 575 7.24 -29.66 -9.09
C TYR A 575 5.72 -29.88 -9.13
N VAL A 576 5.30 -30.88 -8.36
CA VAL A 576 3.91 -31.20 -8.04
C VAL A 576 3.84 -31.33 -6.53
N TRP A 577 2.90 -32.10 -5.98
CA TRP A 577 2.83 -32.38 -4.55
C TRP A 577 4.22 -32.71 -3.96
N PRO A 578 4.63 -32.09 -2.85
CA PRO A 578 3.83 -31.31 -1.90
C PRO A 578 3.66 -29.81 -2.23
N ASN A 579 4.19 -29.31 -3.37
CA ASN A 579 4.05 -27.90 -3.71
C ASN A 579 2.61 -27.53 -4.06
N ILE A 580 2.08 -26.51 -3.41
CA ILE A 580 0.72 -25.97 -3.62
C ILE A 580 0.72 -24.56 -4.20
N ASN A 581 1.88 -23.90 -4.24
CA ASN A 581 2.09 -22.56 -4.81
C ASN A 581 3.17 -22.62 -5.89
N SER A 582 3.22 -21.60 -6.73
CA SER A 582 4.26 -21.43 -7.74
C SER A 582 5.62 -21.03 -7.14
N HIS A 583 6.67 -21.08 -7.97
CA HIS A 583 8.03 -20.63 -7.63
C HIS A 583 8.50 -19.43 -8.46
N PHE A 584 7.63 -18.89 -9.32
CA PHE A 584 7.96 -17.91 -10.36
C PHE A 584 8.12 -16.48 -9.86
N GLY A 585 7.53 -16.16 -8.72
CA GLY A 585 7.47 -14.82 -8.18
C GLY A 585 8.85 -14.28 -7.87
N ILE A 586 9.08 -13.01 -8.21
CA ILE A 586 10.24 -12.23 -7.74
C ILE A 586 10.19 -12.09 -6.20
N MET A 587 8.97 -12.00 -5.66
CA MET A 587 8.66 -12.13 -4.25
C MET A 587 7.84 -13.40 -4.01
N ASP A 588 7.85 -13.92 -2.77
CA ASP A 588 6.95 -15.01 -2.42
C ASP A 588 5.47 -14.54 -2.29
N MET A 589 4.56 -15.47 -1.99
CA MET A 589 3.12 -15.18 -1.90
C MET A 589 2.75 -14.18 -0.79
N CYS A 590 3.62 -13.98 0.21
CA CYS A 590 3.43 -12.98 1.25
C CYS A 590 4.02 -11.61 0.86
N GLY A 591 4.70 -11.51 -0.30
CA GLY A 591 5.42 -10.32 -0.72
C GLY A 591 6.83 -10.22 -0.12
N PHE A 592 7.38 -11.30 0.46
CA PHE A 592 8.77 -11.27 0.92
C PHE A 592 9.74 -11.40 -0.27
N PRO A 593 10.77 -10.56 -0.36
CA PRO A 593 11.72 -10.59 -1.47
C PRO A 593 12.54 -11.89 -1.48
N LYS A 594 12.63 -12.49 -2.67
CA LYS A 594 13.62 -13.53 -3.01
C LYS A 594 14.90 -12.85 -3.52
N ASN A 595 15.97 -13.60 -3.75
CA ASN A 595 17.25 -13.02 -4.19
C ASN A 595 17.15 -12.31 -5.55
N ILE A 596 16.28 -12.81 -6.45
CA ILE A 596 16.04 -12.23 -7.78
C ILE A 596 15.41 -10.82 -7.72
N TYR A 597 14.77 -10.45 -6.60
CA TYR A 597 14.31 -9.09 -6.32
C TYR A 597 15.45 -8.08 -6.50
N TYR A 598 16.59 -8.35 -5.89
CA TYR A 598 17.72 -7.42 -5.87
C TYR A 598 18.45 -7.34 -7.21
N TYR A 599 18.36 -8.40 -8.04
CA TYR A 599 18.79 -8.32 -9.43
C TYR A 599 17.97 -7.27 -10.18
N TYR A 600 16.65 -7.40 -10.17
CA TYR A 600 15.78 -6.44 -10.85
C TYR A 600 15.92 -5.04 -10.27
N GLN A 601 15.89 -4.87 -8.94
CA GLN A 601 15.99 -3.57 -8.30
C GLN A 601 17.29 -2.84 -8.68
N SER A 602 18.43 -3.55 -8.78
CA SER A 602 19.71 -2.94 -9.20
C SER A 602 19.66 -2.36 -10.62
N TRP A 603 18.84 -2.92 -11.51
CA TRP A 603 18.82 -2.53 -12.91
C TRP A 603 17.57 -1.75 -13.34
N TRP A 604 16.52 -1.75 -12.51
CA TRP A 604 15.23 -1.11 -12.74
C TRP A 604 14.98 0.13 -11.89
N THR A 605 15.88 0.42 -10.95
CA THR A 605 15.79 1.60 -10.09
C THR A 605 17.09 2.39 -10.07
N ASP A 606 16.99 3.65 -9.66
CA ASP A 606 18.14 4.48 -9.31
C ASP A 606 18.50 4.37 -7.80
N LYS A 607 17.89 3.42 -7.06
CA LYS A 607 18.22 3.18 -5.65
C LYS A 607 19.63 2.60 -5.55
N ASP A 608 20.44 3.04 -4.59
CA ASP A 608 21.67 2.33 -4.24
C ASP A 608 21.34 0.90 -3.80
N VAL A 609 21.79 -0.11 -4.55
CA VAL A 609 21.55 -1.53 -4.25
C VAL A 609 22.90 -2.23 -4.01
N LEU A 610 23.03 -2.92 -2.88
CA LEU A 610 24.13 -3.84 -2.60
C LEU A 610 23.59 -4.98 -1.72
N HIS A 611 23.32 -6.13 -2.33
CA HIS A 611 22.74 -7.29 -1.66
C HIS A 611 23.67 -8.50 -1.73
N ILE A 612 23.88 -9.18 -0.60
CA ILE A 612 24.70 -10.39 -0.50
C ILE A 612 23.79 -11.59 -0.27
N SER A 613 23.95 -12.64 -1.08
CA SER A 613 23.35 -13.95 -0.85
C SER A 613 24.41 -15.05 -0.95
N PRO A 614 24.29 -16.18 -0.23
CA PRO A 614 23.21 -16.52 0.71
C PRO A 614 23.36 -15.87 2.09
N HIS A 615 22.44 -16.19 3.01
CA HIS A 615 22.65 -15.97 4.45
C HIS A 615 23.93 -16.66 4.96
N TRP A 616 24.43 -16.29 6.16
CA TRP A 616 25.68 -16.83 6.70
C TRP A 616 25.54 -17.87 7.84
N ASN A 617 24.43 -18.62 7.85
CA ASN A 617 24.16 -19.72 8.80
C ASN A 617 24.40 -21.10 8.17
N TRP A 618 25.66 -21.57 8.16
CA TRP A 618 26.05 -22.83 7.53
C TRP A 618 26.87 -23.74 8.47
N ARG A 619 26.42 -23.91 9.72
CA ARG A 619 27.19 -24.57 10.79
C ARG A 619 27.80 -25.92 10.39
N GLU A 620 27.06 -26.74 9.64
CA GLU A 620 27.48 -28.05 9.14
C GLU A 620 28.49 -28.02 7.98
N LYS A 621 28.68 -26.85 7.35
CA LYS A 621 29.56 -26.64 6.19
C LYS A 621 30.84 -25.89 6.53
N ARG A 622 31.27 -25.87 7.80
CA ARG A 622 32.51 -25.19 8.20
C ARG A 622 33.70 -25.66 7.33
N GLY A 623 34.39 -24.70 6.72
CA GLY A 623 35.52 -24.94 5.82
C GLY A 623 35.15 -25.39 4.40
N GLN A 624 33.87 -25.60 4.09
CA GLN A 624 33.40 -25.95 2.76
C GLN A 624 33.08 -24.70 1.92
N PRO A 625 33.24 -24.75 0.59
CA PRO A 625 32.96 -23.63 -0.29
C PRO A 625 31.45 -23.33 -0.36
N ILE A 626 31.11 -22.03 -0.31
CA ILE A 626 29.78 -21.47 -0.53
C ILE A 626 29.88 -20.48 -1.70
N ASP A 627 28.96 -20.59 -2.65
CA ASP A 627 28.84 -19.63 -3.74
C ASP A 627 28.10 -18.38 -3.25
N VAL A 628 28.86 -17.31 -3.04
CA VAL A 628 28.37 -16.00 -2.64
C VAL A 628 28.09 -15.17 -3.88
N TRP A 629 26.84 -14.72 -4.03
CA TRP A 629 26.41 -13.79 -5.06
C TRP A 629 26.24 -12.40 -4.48
N VAL A 630 26.52 -11.39 -5.30
CA VAL A 630 26.25 -9.99 -4.99
C VAL A 630 25.49 -9.36 -6.15
N ASN A 631 24.28 -8.88 -5.86
CA ASN A 631 23.47 -8.06 -6.76
C ASN A 631 23.66 -6.59 -6.36
N SER A 632 24.05 -5.75 -7.31
CA SER A 632 24.37 -4.35 -7.04
C SER A 632 24.41 -3.53 -8.32
N ASN A 633 24.09 -2.25 -8.22
CA ASN A 633 24.34 -1.27 -9.27
C ASN A 633 25.62 -0.47 -9.06
N ALA A 634 26.44 -0.84 -8.07
CA ALA A 634 27.77 -0.28 -7.92
C ALA A 634 28.70 -0.78 -9.02
N GLU A 635 29.63 0.07 -9.45
CA GLU A 635 30.54 -0.25 -10.56
C GLU A 635 31.59 -1.30 -10.20
N GLU A 636 32.03 -1.31 -8.94
CA GLU A 636 32.90 -2.36 -8.40
C GLU A 636 32.51 -2.73 -6.98
N VAL A 637 32.72 -3.99 -6.62
CA VAL A 637 32.48 -4.50 -5.26
C VAL A 637 33.68 -5.28 -4.77
N GLU A 638 34.10 -5.00 -3.53
CA GLU A 638 35.07 -5.81 -2.79
C GLU A 638 34.37 -6.56 -1.66
N LEU A 639 34.63 -7.86 -1.55
CA LEU A 639 34.04 -8.73 -0.55
C LEU A 639 35.06 -9.05 0.55
N PHE A 640 34.62 -9.09 1.80
CA PHE A 640 35.44 -9.35 2.98
C PHE A 640 34.79 -10.43 3.84
N LEU A 641 35.60 -11.35 4.35
CA LEU A 641 35.20 -12.29 5.40
C LEU A 641 36.02 -12.02 6.64
N ASN A 642 35.36 -11.69 7.76
CA ASN A 642 36.00 -11.39 9.04
C ASN A 642 37.11 -10.32 8.90
N GLY A 643 36.85 -9.29 8.09
CA GLY A 643 37.79 -8.18 7.81
C GLY A 643 38.88 -8.49 6.79
N LYS A 644 38.99 -9.73 6.30
CA LYS A 644 39.96 -10.11 5.26
C LYS A 644 39.34 -10.01 3.88
N SER A 645 39.95 -9.23 2.99
CA SER A 645 39.52 -9.13 1.59
C SER A 645 39.59 -10.48 0.87
N LEU A 646 38.54 -10.77 0.12
CA LEU A 646 38.38 -11.88 -0.81
C LEU A 646 38.52 -11.42 -2.27
N GLY A 647 38.97 -10.19 -2.48
CA GLY A 647 39.21 -9.58 -3.77
C GLY A 647 38.04 -8.74 -4.27
N LYS A 648 38.41 -7.76 -5.09
CA LYS A 648 37.52 -6.81 -5.76
C LYS A 648 37.15 -7.29 -7.16
N LYS A 649 35.91 -7.04 -7.58
CA LYS A 649 35.42 -7.33 -8.93
C LYS A 649 34.62 -6.15 -9.49
N VAL A 650 34.76 -5.89 -10.79
CA VAL A 650 33.97 -4.91 -11.54
C VAL A 650 32.62 -5.52 -11.89
N MET A 651 31.53 -4.81 -11.63
CA MET A 651 30.16 -5.22 -11.93
C MET A 651 29.86 -5.01 -13.42
N PRO A 652 29.59 -6.07 -14.19
CA PRO A 652 29.07 -5.91 -15.54
C PRO A 652 27.64 -5.36 -15.48
N ARG A 653 27.31 -4.43 -16.39
CA ARG A 653 25.94 -3.91 -16.52
C ARG A 653 24.95 -5.05 -16.79
N ASN A 654 23.79 -5.01 -16.12
CA ASN A 654 22.72 -6.02 -16.22
C ASN A 654 23.11 -7.43 -15.72
N SER A 655 24.14 -7.57 -14.89
CA SER A 655 24.63 -8.86 -14.37
C SER A 655 24.69 -8.92 -12.83
N HIS A 656 25.44 -9.88 -12.30
CA HIS A 656 25.74 -10.06 -10.89
C HIS A 656 27.23 -10.39 -10.68
N LEU A 657 27.70 -10.34 -9.44
CA LEU A 657 29.04 -10.80 -9.07
C LEU A 657 28.96 -12.09 -8.25
N LYS A 658 29.97 -12.95 -8.39
CA LYS A 658 30.05 -14.24 -7.69
C LYS A 658 31.43 -14.50 -7.11
N TRP A 659 31.51 -15.00 -5.87
CA TRP A 659 32.72 -15.52 -5.22
C TRP A 659 32.45 -16.94 -4.71
N THR A 660 33.49 -17.76 -4.62
CA THR A 660 33.43 -19.03 -3.90
C THR A 660 34.21 -18.86 -2.60
N VAL A 661 33.51 -18.94 -1.46
CA VAL A 661 34.04 -18.57 -0.15
C VAL A 661 33.92 -19.76 0.80
N ASN A 662 35.02 -20.19 1.40
CA ASN A 662 34.97 -21.24 2.42
C ASN A 662 34.25 -20.71 3.67
N TYR A 663 33.23 -21.41 4.14
CA TYR A 663 32.43 -20.95 5.25
C TYR A 663 33.23 -20.92 6.55
N GLU A 664 33.32 -19.73 7.15
CA GLU A 664 33.77 -19.48 8.51
C GLU A 664 32.71 -18.61 9.19
N PRO A 665 32.25 -18.95 10.41
CA PRO A 665 31.32 -18.10 11.12
C PRO A 665 31.86 -16.70 11.35
N GLY A 666 30.96 -15.73 11.32
CA GLY A 666 31.29 -14.32 11.54
C GLY A 666 30.56 -13.44 10.55
N LYS A 667 31.25 -12.44 10.00
CA LYS A 667 30.68 -11.40 9.15
C LYS A 667 31.25 -11.48 7.74
N LEU A 668 30.34 -11.63 6.78
CA LEU A 668 30.63 -11.40 5.37
C LEU A 668 30.13 -10.00 5.00
N GLU A 669 31.01 -9.18 4.42
CA GLU A 669 30.78 -7.76 4.17
C GLU A 669 31.17 -7.40 2.74
N ALA A 670 30.31 -6.68 2.04
CA ALA A 670 30.56 -6.17 0.69
C ALA A 670 30.69 -4.66 0.74
N VAL A 671 31.65 -4.11 -0.01
CA VAL A 671 31.87 -2.68 -0.18
C VAL A 671 31.77 -2.33 -1.66
N GLY A 672 30.69 -1.67 -2.06
CA GLY A 672 30.46 -1.16 -3.41
C GLY A 672 31.02 0.25 -3.60
N THR A 673 31.60 0.52 -4.77
CA THR A 673 32.11 1.86 -5.15
C THR A 673 31.58 2.23 -6.55
N ASN A 674 31.08 3.45 -6.70
CA ASN A 674 30.72 4.05 -7.99
C ASN A 674 31.90 4.91 -8.46
N LEU A 675 32.55 4.61 -9.59
CA LEU A 675 33.70 5.37 -10.07
C LEU A 675 33.19 6.64 -10.78
N GLY A 676 33.03 7.72 -10.03
CA GLY A 676 32.88 9.05 -10.62
C GLY A 676 34.21 9.57 -11.19
N ASP A 677 34.17 10.74 -11.83
CA ASP A 677 35.37 11.45 -12.31
C ASP A 677 36.41 11.74 -11.20
N ASP A 678 36.01 11.69 -9.91
CA ASP A 678 36.89 11.78 -8.74
C ASP A 678 36.70 10.62 -7.75
N LEU A 679 37.64 9.65 -7.81
CA LEU A 679 37.75 8.46 -6.96
C LEU A 679 37.82 8.73 -5.44
N LYS A 680 38.16 9.95 -5.00
CA LYS A 680 38.33 10.26 -3.57
C LYS A 680 37.03 10.70 -2.88
N SER A 681 35.98 10.99 -3.63
CA SER A 681 34.69 11.47 -3.11
C SER A 681 33.51 10.54 -3.37
N SER A 682 33.71 9.39 -4.01
CA SER A 682 32.61 8.46 -4.32
C SER A 682 32.02 7.84 -3.05
N PRO A 683 30.69 7.94 -2.84
CA PRO A 683 30.02 7.27 -1.73
C PRO A 683 30.22 5.75 -1.84
N LYS A 684 30.61 5.13 -0.72
CA LYS A 684 30.72 3.67 -0.63
C LYS A 684 29.39 3.10 -0.15
N LEU A 685 28.98 2.00 -0.78
CA LEU A 685 27.87 1.18 -0.32
C LEU A 685 28.44 0.06 0.54
N THR A 686 27.79 -0.25 1.66
CA THR A 686 28.18 -1.38 2.52
C THR A 686 27.00 -2.27 2.80
N ALA A 687 27.18 -3.57 2.65
CA ALA A 687 26.20 -4.58 3.01
C ALA A 687 26.88 -5.69 3.80
N ARG A 688 26.13 -6.35 4.68
CA ARG A 688 26.66 -7.48 5.46
C ARG A 688 25.64 -8.57 5.73
N VAL A 689 26.12 -9.80 5.80
CA VAL A 689 25.39 -10.95 6.34
C VAL A 689 26.25 -11.60 7.42
N GLU A 690 25.61 -12.01 8.51
CA GLU A 690 26.30 -12.47 9.72
C GLU A 690 25.78 -13.83 10.15
N THR A 691 26.66 -14.65 10.74
CA THR A 691 26.23 -15.89 11.40
C THR A 691 25.47 -15.54 12.67
N THR A 692 24.23 -16.00 12.81
CA THR A 692 23.36 -15.67 13.94
C THR A 692 23.34 -16.74 15.03
N GLY A 693 22.91 -16.30 16.21
CA GLY A 693 22.59 -17.15 17.35
C GLY A 693 21.29 -17.94 17.17
N VAL A 694 20.77 -18.48 18.28
CA VAL A 694 19.42 -19.06 18.29
C VAL A 694 18.37 -17.93 18.41
N PRO A 695 17.15 -18.12 17.88
CA PRO A 695 16.06 -17.17 18.11
C PRO A 695 15.80 -16.94 19.60
N THR A 696 15.57 -15.68 19.98
CA THR A 696 15.30 -15.28 21.37
C THR A 696 14.06 -14.41 21.53
N GLU A 697 13.67 -13.65 20.50
CA GLU A 697 12.55 -12.72 20.56
C GLU A 697 11.78 -12.65 19.24
N ILE A 698 10.49 -12.36 19.33
CA ILE A 698 9.61 -12.10 18.19
C ILE A 698 9.54 -10.59 17.97
N ALA A 699 9.66 -10.16 16.71
CA ALA A 699 9.41 -8.79 16.29
C ALA A 699 8.16 -8.74 15.39
N LEU A 700 7.33 -7.73 15.62
CA LEU A 700 6.14 -7.42 14.84
C LEU A 700 6.37 -6.11 14.09
N THR A 701 6.18 -6.15 12.78
CA THR A 701 6.29 -4.98 11.91
C THR A 701 4.96 -4.79 11.18
N PRO A 702 4.00 -4.06 11.79
CA PRO A 702 2.77 -3.67 11.10
C PRO A 702 3.11 -2.68 9.98
N TYR A 703 2.43 -2.79 8.84
CA TYR A 703 2.61 -1.86 7.72
C TYR A 703 2.00 -0.48 8.01
N LYS A 704 0.90 -0.46 8.78
CA LYS A 704 0.32 0.75 9.40
C LYS A 704 -0.24 0.43 10.78
N THR A 705 -0.26 1.44 11.65
CA THR A 705 -0.79 1.35 13.03
C THR A 705 -2.04 2.19 13.25
N THR A 706 -2.44 3.03 12.29
CA THR A 706 -3.78 3.62 12.24
C THR A 706 -4.64 2.97 11.16
N MET A 707 -5.87 2.58 11.50
CA MET A 707 -6.84 1.98 10.57
C MET A 707 -8.19 2.71 10.62
N LEU A 708 -8.97 2.65 9.54
CA LEU A 708 -10.37 3.08 9.56
C LEU A 708 -11.23 2.01 10.25
N ALA A 709 -12.11 2.43 11.16
CA ALA A 709 -13.14 1.59 11.79
C ALA A 709 -14.35 1.40 10.86
N ASP A 710 -14.14 0.95 9.62
CA ASP A 710 -15.17 0.75 8.60
C ASP A 710 -15.50 -0.73 8.34
N GLY A 711 -14.89 -1.66 9.07
CA GLY A 711 -15.09 -3.09 8.89
C GLY A 711 -14.46 -3.66 7.62
N GLN A 712 -13.65 -2.88 6.90
CA GLN A 712 -13.06 -3.23 5.60
C GLN A 712 -11.56 -3.01 5.60
N ASP A 713 -11.09 -1.93 6.22
CA ASP A 713 -9.67 -1.59 6.27
C ASP A 713 -8.84 -2.72 6.89
N VAL A 714 -7.64 -2.93 6.35
CA VAL A 714 -6.73 -3.98 6.79
C VAL A 714 -5.31 -3.46 7.00
N THR A 715 -4.56 -4.10 7.88
CA THR A 715 -3.10 -3.93 7.99
C THR A 715 -2.42 -5.29 7.90
N VAL A 716 -1.28 -5.30 7.22
CA VAL A 716 -0.40 -6.46 7.11
C VAL A 716 0.65 -6.37 8.21
N VAL A 717 0.84 -7.44 8.98
CA VAL A 717 1.86 -7.53 10.02
C VAL A 717 2.85 -8.61 9.65
N ASN A 718 4.08 -8.20 9.36
CA ASN A 718 5.18 -9.11 9.15
C ASN A 718 5.78 -9.51 10.49
N VAL A 719 6.14 -10.79 10.60
CA VAL A 719 6.64 -11.41 11.84
C VAL A 719 7.99 -12.03 11.55
N SER A 720 9.00 -11.62 12.31
CA SER A 720 10.37 -12.15 12.26
C SER A 720 10.85 -12.52 13.66
N VAL A 721 11.94 -13.27 13.75
CA VAL A 721 12.60 -13.58 15.02
C VAL A 721 14.07 -13.17 15.02
N PHE A 722 14.54 -12.71 16.17
CA PHE A 722 15.88 -12.16 16.35
C PHE A 722 16.66 -12.93 17.42
N ASP A 723 17.97 -13.02 17.25
CA ASP A 723 18.88 -13.56 18.27
C ASP A 723 19.17 -12.52 19.38
N SER A 724 19.93 -12.92 20.41
CA SER A 724 20.25 -12.05 21.55
C SER A 724 21.12 -10.84 21.21
N GLU A 725 21.66 -10.77 20.00
CA GLU A 725 22.45 -9.64 19.49
C GLU A 725 21.62 -8.74 18.56
N GLY A 726 20.31 -8.99 18.43
CA GLY A 726 19.42 -8.19 17.59
C GLY A 726 19.58 -8.44 16.09
N ARG A 727 20.04 -9.63 15.69
CA ARG A 727 20.12 -10.06 14.28
C ARG A 727 18.95 -10.97 13.92
N GLU A 728 18.28 -10.70 12.81
CA GLU A 728 17.21 -11.56 12.28
C GLU A 728 17.75 -12.96 11.96
N VAL A 729 17.07 -14.03 12.38
CA VAL A 729 17.52 -15.41 12.18
C VAL A 729 16.96 -15.96 10.85
N PRO A 730 17.78 -16.09 9.80
CA PRO A 730 17.32 -16.27 8.42
C PRO A 730 16.80 -17.68 8.10
N ASN A 731 17.00 -18.64 9.00
CA ASN A 731 16.63 -20.04 8.84
C ASN A 731 15.71 -20.54 9.98
N ALA A 732 15.05 -19.63 10.70
CA ALA A 732 14.11 -20.00 11.74
C ALA A 732 12.77 -20.50 11.16
N ASP A 733 12.19 -21.50 11.82
CA ASP A 733 10.97 -22.21 11.45
C ASP A 733 9.95 -22.30 12.60
N ASN A 734 10.12 -21.48 13.64
CA ASN A 734 9.29 -21.50 14.84
C ASN A 734 7.79 -21.34 14.51
N LEU A 735 6.93 -22.14 15.16
CA LEU A 735 5.49 -21.93 15.16
C LEU A 735 5.14 -20.69 16.00
N ILE A 736 4.49 -19.70 15.39
CA ILE A 736 4.03 -18.49 16.07
C ILE A 736 2.52 -18.54 16.25
N GLN A 737 2.05 -18.23 17.45
CA GLN A 737 0.65 -18.13 17.82
C GLN A 737 0.24 -16.66 17.96
N PHE A 738 -0.94 -16.32 17.45
CA PHE A 738 -1.42 -14.95 17.36
C PHE A 738 -2.66 -14.70 18.23
N PHE A 739 -2.65 -13.59 18.94
CA PHE A 739 -3.71 -13.15 19.83
C PHE A 739 -4.11 -11.73 19.47
N ILE A 740 -5.41 -11.46 19.43
CA ILE A 740 -5.96 -10.15 19.10
C ILE A 740 -7.07 -9.78 20.09
N GLU A 741 -7.02 -8.56 20.60
CA GLU A 741 -8.05 -7.96 21.46
C GLU A 741 -8.48 -6.61 20.87
N GLY A 742 -9.76 -6.24 21.06
CA GLY A 742 -10.36 -5.05 20.46
C GLY A 742 -11.39 -5.38 19.38
N ASP A 743 -11.94 -4.36 18.72
CA ASP A 743 -12.91 -4.55 17.62
C ASP A 743 -12.17 -4.76 16.30
N ALA A 744 -11.61 -5.96 16.13
CA ALA A 744 -10.89 -6.40 14.94
C ALA A 744 -10.84 -7.94 14.86
N LYS A 745 -10.41 -8.46 13.71
CA LYS A 745 -10.19 -9.91 13.52
C LYS A 745 -8.97 -10.16 12.65
N ILE A 746 -8.30 -11.27 12.90
CA ILE A 746 -7.34 -11.83 11.94
C ILE A 746 -8.15 -12.45 10.80
N ILE A 747 -7.80 -12.13 9.57
CA ILE A 747 -8.48 -12.66 8.37
C ILE A 747 -7.62 -13.60 7.56
N GLY A 748 -6.33 -13.75 7.86
CA GLY A 748 -5.46 -14.66 7.12
C GLY A 748 -4.04 -14.67 7.65
N VAL A 749 -3.34 -15.78 7.42
CA VAL A 749 -1.92 -15.95 7.75
C VAL A 749 -1.19 -16.66 6.62
N GLY A 750 0.12 -16.44 6.50
CA GLY A 750 0.95 -17.08 5.48
C GLY A 750 2.44 -16.98 5.81
N ASN A 751 3.27 -17.73 5.08
CA ASN A 751 4.74 -17.66 5.22
C ASN A 751 5.50 -17.75 3.88
N GLY A 752 4.82 -17.99 2.76
CA GLY A 752 5.43 -18.09 1.43
C GLY A 752 6.21 -19.37 1.17
N ASP A 753 6.13 -20.39 2.03
CA ASP A 753 6.63 -21.73 1.73
C ASP A 753 5.74 -22.39 0.67
N PRO A 754 6.27 -22.74 -0.52
CA PRO A 754 5.48 -23.32 -1.59
C PRO A 754 4.93 -24.72 -1.24
N SER A 755 5.43 -25.37 -0.18
CA SER A 755 5.03 -26.71 0.25
C SER A 755 4.32 -26.74 1.61
N CYS A 756 3.99 -25.59 2.19
CA CYS A 756 3.33 -25.52 3.48
C CYS A 756 1.84 -25.84 3.36
N HIS A 757 1.38 -26.84 4.10
CA HIS A 757 -0.05 -27.24 4.15
C HIS A 757 -0.77 -26.75 5.40
N GLU A 758 -0.16 -25.85 6.18
CA GLU A 758 -0.83 -25.24 7.33
C GLU A 758 -2.01 -24.35 6.87
N PRO A 759 -3.16 -24.35 7.57
CA PRO A 759 -4.37 -23.64 7.13
C PRO A 759 -4.20 -22.12 7.05
N ASP A 760 -4.40 -21.54 5.86
CA ASP A 760 -4.40 -20.09 5.61
C ASP A 760 -5.44 -19.35 6.46
N LYS A 761 -6.56 -20.02 6.72
CA LYS A 761 -7.63 -19.63 7.63
C LYS A 761 -7.65 -20.60 8.81
N CYS A 762 -7.39 -20.08 10.01
CA CYS A 762 -7.53 -20.84 11.24
C CYS A 762 -8.93 -20.66 11.84
N VAL A 763 -9.30 -21.56 12.75
CA VAL A 763 -10.47 -21.34 13.61
C VAL A 763 -10.19 -20.14 14.52
N ASP A 764 -11.17 -19.28 14.75
CA ASP A 764 -11.05 -18.13 15.64
C ASP A 764 -10.52 -18.54 17.01
N GLY A 765 -9.51 -17.81 17.50
CA GLY A 765 -8.79 -18.11 18.75
C GLY A 765 -7.68 -19.16 18.63
N ALA A 766 -7.46 -19.75 17.46
CA ALA A 766 -6.39 -20.72 17.19
C ALA A 766 -5.47 -20.28 16.03
N TRP A 767 -5.35 -18.97 15.81
CA TRP A 767 -4.51 -18.40 14.76
C TRP A 767 -3.03 -18.68 15.01
N GLN A 768 -2.37 -19.31 14.03
CA GLN A 768 -0.95 -19.64 14.11
C GLN A 768 -0.34 -19.83 12.72
N ARG A 769 0.98 -19.67 12.62
CA ARG A 769 1.74 -19.91 11.39
C ARG A 769 3.21 -20.18 11.72
N SER A 770 3.79 -21.21 11.12
CA SER A 770 5.24 -21.43 11.20
C SER A 770 5.99 -20.39 10.37
N LEU A 771 7.12 -19.91 10.91
CA LEU A 771 8.07 -19.16 10.11
C LEU A 771 8.59 -20.02 8.97
N PHE A 772 8.83 -19.43 7.81
CA PHE A 772 9.60 -20.04 6.74
C PHE A 772 10.81 -19.17 6.48
N ASN A 773 12.00 -19.71 6.72
CA ASN A 773 13.27 -18.98 6.60
C ASN A 773 13.21 -17.62 7.29
N GLY A 774 12.80 -17.63 8.57
CA GLY A 774 12.79 -16.47 9.45
C GLY A 774 11.50 -15.65 9.48
N LYS A 775 10.55 -15.86 8.54
CA LYS A 775 9.41 -14.95 8.34
C LYS A 775 8.05 -15.63 8.25
N CYS A 776 7.02 -14.99 8.78
CA CYS A 776 5.62 -15.22 8.45
C CYS A 776 4.81 -13.90 8.47
N GLN A 777 3.55 -13.94 8.04
CA GLN A 777 2.69 -12.78 7.87
C GLN A 777 1.29 -13.04 8.45
N VAL A 778 0.68 -11.98 8.99
CA VAL A 778 -0.69 -11.94 9.51
C VAL A 778 -1.43 -10.75 8.91
N ILE A 779 -2.71 -10.93 8.54
CA ILE A 779 -3.56 -9.86 8.02
C ILE A 779 -4.68 -9.59 9.04
N ILE A 780 -4.76 -8.36 9.51
CA ILE A 780 -5.74 -7.90 10.51
C ILE A 780 -6.73 -6.97 9.84
N GLN A 781 -8.03 -7.21 10.04
CA GLN A 781 -9.13 -6.36 9.57
C GLN A 781 -9.78 -5.63 10.74
N SER A 782 -10.05 -4.33 10.57
CA SER A 782 -10.76 -3.53 11.56
C SER A 782 -12.23 -3.96 11.71
N GLY A 783 -12.82 -3.65 12.86
CA GLY A 783 -14.26 -3.65 13.08
C GLY A 783 -14.90 -2.31 12.75
N LEU A 784 -16.03 -2.02 13.40
CA LEU A 784 -16.83 -0.80 13.17
C LEU A 784 -16.70 0.24 14.29
N LYS A 785 -16.03 -0.12 15.38
CA LYS A 785 -15.84 0.72 16.55
C LYS A 785 -14.42 1.27 16.55
N THR A 786 -14.35 2.58 16.73
CA THR A 786 -13.09 3.27 17.04
C THR A 786 -12.54 2.79 18.38
N GLY A 787 -11.23 2.69 18.51
CA GLY A 787 -10.58 2.26 19.73
C GLY A 787 -9.18 1.73 19.49
N LYS A 788 -8.71 0.93 20.42
CA LYS A 788 -7.40 0.29 20.37
C LYS A 788 -7.57 -1.20 20.06
N ILE A 789 -6.77 -1.71 19.15
CA ILE A 789 -6.56 -3.12 18.88
C ILE A 789 -5.21 -3.48 19.48
N HIS A 790 -5.17 -4.48 20.35
CA HIS A 790 -3.92 -5.04 20.85
C HIS A 790 -3.64 -6.35 20.10
N PHE A 791 -2.46 -6.44 19.48
CA PHE A 791 -2.03 -7.62 18.74
C PHE A 791 -0.74 -8.18 19.35
N GLU A 792 -0.71 -9.48 19.59
CA GLU A 792 0.38 -10.16 20.27
C GLU A 792 0.74 -11.48 19.58
N ALA A 793 2.03 -11.77 19.53
CA ALA A 793 2.59 -13.01 19.00
C ALA A 793 3.43 -13.74 20.05
N ARG A 794 3.21 -15.05 20.20
CA ARG A 794 3.91 -15.92 21.16
C ARG A 794 4.49 -17.14 20.47
N SER A 795 5.61 -17.63 20.99
CA SER A 795 6.19 -18.93 20.65
C SER A 795 6.94 -19.47 21.87
N PRO A 796 6.99 -20.80 22.09
CA PRO A 796 7.75 -21.38 23.19
C PRO A 796 9.22 -20.93 23.21
N ASN A 797 9.70 -20.50 24.37
CA ASN A 797 11.08 -20.05 24.62
C ASN A 797 11.50 -18.76 23.89
N LEU A 798 10.57 -18.02 23.28
CA LEU A 798 10.83 -16.68 22.74
C LEU A 798 10.17 -15.61 23.60
N TRP A 799 10.82 -14.45 23.74
CA TRP A 799 10.14 -13.24 24.20
C TRP A 799 9.04 -12.90 23.21
N LYS A 800 7.83 -12.65 23.75
CA LYS A 800 6.67 -12.27 22.94
C LYS A 800 6.92 -10.94 22.23
N GLY A 801 6.28 -10.76 21.08
CA GLY A 801 6.14 -9.46 20.42
C GLY A 801 4.71 -8.98 20.58
N ASP A 802 4.52 -7.68 20.80
CA ASP A 802 3.20 -7.05 20.79
C ASP A 802 3.23 -5.67 20.14
N THR A 803 2.10 -5.25 19.59
CA THR A 803 1.90 -3.94 18.99
C THR A 803 0.45 -3.50 19.15
N ASP A 804 0.25 -2.19 19.16
CA ASP A 804 -1.05 -1.55 19.31
C ASP A 804 -1.42 -0.81 18.02
N ILE A 805 -2.64 -1.04 17.54
CA ILE A 805 -3.20 -0.42 16.34
C ILE A 805 -4.42 0.40 16.75
N ILE A 806 -4.49 1.67 16.34
CA ILE A 806 -5.61 2.57 16.63
C ILE A 806 -6.60 2.56 15.48
N THR A 807 -7.88 2.41 15.78
CA THR A 807 -8.96 2.57 14.80
C THR A 807 -9.63 3.94 14.95
N VAL A 808 -9.70 4.68 13.86
CA VAL A 808 -10.33 6.00 13.78
C VAL A 808 -11.62 5.94 12.98
N ALA A 809 -12.54 6.88 13.23
CA ALA A 809 -13.80 6.90 12.50
C ALA A 809 -13.54 7.17 11.01
N PRO A 810 -14.30 6.55 10.09
CA PRO A 810 -14.32 6.93 8.68
C PRO A 810 -14.95 8.33 8.56
N GLY A 811 -14.14 9.37 8.78
CA GLY A 811 -14.61 10.75 8.79
C GLY A 811 -14.70 11.35 7.39
N SER A 812 -15.80 12.02 7.07
CA SER A 812 -15.75 13.12 6.11
C SER A 812 -15.15 14.33 6.81
N VAL A 813 -14.07 14.90 6.28
CA VAL A 813 -13.39 16.11 6.79
C VAL A 813 -14.24 17.37 6.51
N ALA A 814 -15.56 17.29 6.65
CA ALA A 814 -16.49 18.29 6.14
C ALA A 814 -16.56 19.56 7.01
N SER A 815 -16.09 19.51 8.27
CA SER A 815 -15.95 20.71 9.11
C SER A 815 -14.68 20.62 9.94
N VAL A 816 -13.61 21.23 9.45
CA VAL A 816 -12.41 21.50 10.25
C VAL A 816 -12.73 22.61 11.25
N THR A 817 -12.71 22.30 12.55
CA THR A 817 -12.93 23.29 13.61
C THR A 817 -11.58 23.81 14.11
N ILE A 818 -11.32 25.10 13.90
CA ILE A 818 -10.12 25.79 14.40
C ILE A 818 -10.55 26.78 15.49
N ASP A 819 -9.85 26.79 16.62
CA ASP A 819 -10.01 27.83 17.63
C ASP A 819 -9.21 29.09 17.22
N PRO A 820 -9.88 30.20 16.84
CA PRO A 820 -9.20 31.42 16.40
C PRO A 820 -8.31 32.06 17.48
N LYS A 821 -8.47 31.68 18.77
CA LYS A 821 -7.64 32.16 19.88
C LYS A 821 -6.18 31.73 19.76
N TYR A 822 -5.94 30.52 19.24
CA TYR A 822 -4.60 29.93 19.15
C TYR A 822 -4.02 29.96 17.73
N VAL A 823 -4.73 30.54 16.78
CA VAL A 823 -4.22 30.77 15.42
C VAL A 823 -3.07 31.79 15.48
N LEU A 824 -1.90 31.36 15.03
CA LEU A 824 -0.72 32.21 14.95
C LEU A 824 -0.95 33.39 13.99
N LYS A 825 -0.35 34.54 14.31
CA LYS A 825 -0.42 35.77 13.50
C LYS A 825 0.96 36.39 13.34
N SER A 826 1.19 37.06 12.21
CA SER A 826 2.36 37.93 11.97
C SER A 826 3.70 37.19 12.07
N GLU A 827 4.61 37.64 12.93
CA GLU A 827 5.94 37.05 13.10
C GLU A 827 5.87 35.56 13.47
N ALA A 828 4.87 35.16 14.26
CA ALA A 828 4.71 33.77 14.70
C ALA A 828 4.40 32.77 13.57
N THR A 829 3.93 33.22 12.41
CA THR A 829 3.64 32.34 11.26
C THR A 829 4.81 32.20 10.30
N ARG A 830 5.91 32.94 10.51
CA ARG A 830 7.06 32.87 9.61
C ARG A 830 7.80 31.55 9.82
N PRO A 831 8.07 30.80 8.73
CA PRO A 831 8.93 29.61 8.79
C PRO A 831 10.30 29.96 9.36
N ARG A 832 10.82 29.11 10.26
CA ARG A 832 12.15 29.27 10.85
C ARG A 832 13.18 28.40 10.12
N PRO A 833 14.40 28.92 9.85
CA PRO A 833 15.46 28.12 9.26
C PRO A 833 15.87 27.01 10.25
N VAL A 834 16.03 25.80 9.73
CA VAL A 834 16.43 24.63 10.52
C VAL A 834 17.90 24.35 10.29
N ASP A 835 18.68 24.39 11.36
CA ASP A 835 20.10 24.06 11.33
C ASP A 835 20.35 22.56 11.28
N LYS A 836 21.50 22.16 10.74
CA LYS A 836 21.97 20.76 10.82
C LYS A 836 22.14 20.30 12.27
N MET A 837 21.72 19.08 12.56
CA MET A 837 21.63 18.50 13.90
C MET A 837 22.37 17.15 13.97
N ILE A 838 23.34 17.08 14.86
CA ILE A 838 23.83 15.83 15.46
C ILE A 838 23.49 15.94 16.94
N GLY A 839 22.38 15.32 17.32
CA GLY A 839 21.77 15.44 18.62
C GLY A 839 21.95 14.21 19.51
N ALA A 840 21.81 14.42 20.82
CA ALA A 840 21.65 13.35 21.80
C ALA A 840 20.53 13.69 22.78
N ASP A 841 19.65 12.73 23.06
CA ASP A 841 18.76 12.80 24.23
C ASP A 841 19.53 12.36 25.46
N ILE A 842 19.78 13.29 26.38
CA ILE A 842 20.51 13.03 27.64
C ILE A 842 19.67 13.37 28.85
N SER A 843 18.34 13.32 28.72
CA SER A 843 17.41 13.66 29.80
C SER A 843 17.61 12.82 31.05
N PHE A 844 18.19 11.61 30.90
CA PHE A 844 18.50 10.70 32.00
C PHE A 844 19.83 11.02 32.73
N LEU A 845 20.66 11.92 32.20
CA LEU A 845 21.98 12.24 32.77
C LEU A 845 21.92 12.65 34.25
N PRO A 846 21.03 13.55 34.71
CA PRO A 846 20.95 13.92 36.12
C PRO A 846 20.72 12.72 37.05
N GLU A 847 19.94 11.73 36.60
CA GLU A 847 19.67 10.52 37.37
C GLU A 847 20.90 9.59 37.44
N LEU A 848 21.62 9.43 36.33
CA LEU A 848 22.88 8.69 36.30
C LEU A 848 23.91 9.30 37.26
N GLU A 849 24.05 10.63 37.23
CA GLU A 849 24.95 11.36 38.12
C GLU A 849 24.52 11.24 39.60
N ALA A 850 23.22 11.32 39.89
CA ALA A 850 22.68 11.14 41.24
C ALA A 850 22.90 9.72 41.79
N ARG A 851 22.94 8.71 40.90
CA ARG A 851 23.31 7.32 41.24
C ARG A 851 24.83 7.13 41.42
N GLY A 852 25.63 8.17 41.20
CA GLY A 852 27.08 8.15 41.34
C GLY A 852 27.84 7.65 40.11
N LEU A 853 27.17 7.51 38.96
CA LEU A 853 27.85 7.16 37.70
C LEU A 853 28.76 8.32 37.29
N LYS A 854 29.98 7.98 36.86
CA LYS A 854 30.99 8.92 36.38
C LYS A 854 31.41 8.50 34.99
N PHE A 855 31.43 9.46 34.07
CA PHE A 855 31.81 9.21 32.69
C PHE A 855 33.32 9.33 32.51
N LYS A 856 33.91 8.43 31.73
CA LYS A 856 35.35 8.37 31.52
C LYS A 856 35.71 8.19 30.07
N GLU A 857 36.73 8.91 29.63
CA GLU A 857 37.39 8.71 28.34
C GLU A 857 38.86 8.39 28.58
N ASN A 858 39.33 7.27 28.03
CA ASN A 858 40.71 6.79 28.23
C ASN A 858 41.13 6.71 29.72
N GLY A 859 40.17 6.38 30.60
CA GLY A 859 40.37 6.28 32.04
C GLY A 859 40.32 7.61 32.82
N VAL A 860 40.13 8.75 32.14
CA VAL A 860 40.01 10.08 32.75
C VAL A 860 38.54 10.47 32.88
N GLU A 861 38.14 10.93 34.07
CA GLU A 861 36.78 11.41 34.33
C GLU A 861 36.48 12.69 33.53
N VAL A 862 35.33 12.70 32.85
CA VAL A 862 34.88 13.80 31.99
C VAL A 862 33.42 14.15 32.30
N ASP A 863 33.02 15.40 32.04
CA ASP A 863 31.61 15.77 32.01
C ASP A 863 30.98 15.26 30.69
N ALA A 864 29.86 14.53 30.79
CA ALA A 864 29.24 13.88 29.64
C ALA A 864 28.81 14.88 28.55
N ILE A 865 28.35 16.07 28.93
CA ILE A 865 27.90 17.11 27.99
C ILE A 865 29.10 17.69 27.23
N GLN A 866 30.21 17.94 27.92
CA GLN A 866 31.45 18.38 27.29
C GLN A 866 32.06 17.31 26.39
N SER A 867 32.00 16.05 26.81
CA SER A 867 32.45 14.91 26.00
C SER A 867 31.65 14.81 24.70
N LEU A 868 30.32 14.79 24.77
CA LEU A 868 29.47 14.80 23.57
C LEU A 868 29.79 16.02 22.69
N LYS A 869 29.95 17.22 23.26
CA LYS A 869 30.33 18.41 22.50
C LYS A 869 31.67 18.24 21.76
N SER A 870 32.69 17.66 22.41
CA SER A 870 33.99 17.44 21.77
C SER A 870 33.94 16.43 20.64
N HIS A 871 33.00 15.47 20.71
CA HIS A 871 32.73 14.46 19.67
C HIS A 871 31.69 14.93 18.64
N GLY A 872 31.43 16.24 18.54
CA GLY A 872 30.68 16.81 17.43
C GLY A 872 29.18 16.97 17.61
N PHE A 873 28.62 16.52 18.73
CA PHE A 873 27.23 16.80 19.06
C PHE A 873 27.00 18.32 19.19
N ASN A 874 25.95 18.83 18.55
CA ASN A 874 25.64 20.25 18.51
C ASN A 874 24.24 20.58 19.04
N TYR A 875 23.40 19.56 19.28
CA TYR A 875 22.11 19.67 19.95
C TYR A 875 22.04 18.70 21.13
N VAL A 876 21.32 19.11 22.17
CA VAL A 876 20.84 18.24 23.23
C VAL A 876 19.33 18.29 23.25
N ARG A 877 18.71 17.11 23.26
CA ARG A 877 17.29 16.94 23.52
C ARG A 877 17.06 16.74 25.01
N LEU A 878 16.11 17.48 25.58
CA LEU A 878 15.65 17.33 26.97
C LEU A 878 14.15 17.13 27.01
N ARG A 879 13.72 16.07 27.70
CA ARG A 879 12.33 15.77 28.03
C ARG A 879 11.86 16.61 29.21
N ILE A 880 10.61 17.06 29.18
CA ILE A 880 9.96 17.67 30.33
C ILE A 880 8.56 17.07 30.59
N PHE A 881 8.34 16.66 31.85
CA PHE A 881 7.08 16.09 32.35
C PHE A 881 6.36 17.09 33.26
N ASN A 882 5.05 16.93 33.41
CA ASN A 882 4.19 17.84 34.18
C ASN A 882 4.45 17.76 35.69
N ASP A 883 4.35 16.55 36.27
CA ASP A 883 4.73 16.27 37.66
C ASP A 883 5.46 14.91 37.77
N PRO A 884 6.74 14.84 37.34
CA PRO A 884 7.50 13.59 37.41
C PRO A 884 7.79 13.15 38.84
N ALA A 885 7.70 14.06 39.83
CA ALA A 885 7.97 13.76 41.24
C ALA A 885 6.80 13.06 41.95
N ALA A 886 5.61 13.04 41.34
CA ALA A 886 4.45 12.34 41.85
C ALA A 886 4.74 10.86 42.15
N GLU A 887 3.94 10.23 43.02
CA GLU A 887 4.14 8.83 43.43
C GLU A 887 4.18 7.84 42.25
N LYS A 888 3.40 8.13 41.20
CA LYS A 888 3.37 7.38 39.93
C LYS A 888 3.99 8.18 38.76
N GLY A 889 4.70 9.26 39.08
CA GLY A 889 5.39 10.08 38.10
C GLY A 889 6.65 9.40 37.56
N TYR A 890 7.23 9.96 36.50
CA TYR A 890 8.40 9.41 35.81
C TYR A 890 9.59 9.18 36.75
N SER A 891 9.79 10.06 37.74
CA SER A 891 10.88 10.02 38.70
C SER A 891 10.36 10.28 40.12
N PRO A 892 9.69 9.29 40.74
CA PRO A 892 8.99 9.50 41.99
C PRO A 892 9.90 10.07 43.08
N LYS A 893 9.47 11.15 43.74
CA LYS A 893 10.17 11.92 44.79
C LYS A 893 11.42 12.69 44.35
N ALA A 894 12.15 12.22 43.33
CA ALA A 894 13.37 12.87 42.85
C ALA A 894 13.08 13.99 41.83
N GLY A 895 12.03 13.85 41.02
CA GLY A 895 11.57 14.89 40.10
C GLY A 895 12.48 15.11 38.89
N PHE A 896 13.32 14.14 38.51
CA PHE A 896 14.11 14.28 37.27
C PHE A 896 13.19 14.56 36.07
N CYS A 897 13.66 15.42 35.16
CA CYS A 897 12.90 15.95 34.03
C CYS A 897 11.70 16.87 34.40
N ASP A 898 11.69 17.45 35.62
CA ASP A 898 10.83 18.60 35.94
C ASP A 898 11.43 19.92 35.41
N LEU A 899 10.73 21.04 35.64
CA LEU A 899 11.19 22.36 35.20
C LEU A 899 12.52 22.79 35.85
N GLU A 900 12.77 22.47 37.12
CA GLU A 900 14.01 22.90 37.79
C GLU A 900 15.23 22.13 37.30
N HIS A 901 15.10 20.81 37.11
CA HIS A 901 16.13 19.97 36.49
C HIS A 901 16.37 20.36 35.04
N THR A 902 15.30 20.63 34.27
CA THR A 902 15.40 21.08 32.88
C THR A 902 16.10 22.44 32.79
N LYS A 903 15.82 23.39 33.69
CA LYS A 903 16.56 24.66 33.78
C LYS A 903 18.05 24.46 34.09
N ALA A 904 18.37 23.57 35.03
CA ALA A 904 19.75 23.25 35.37
C ALA A 904 20.49 22.62 34.17
N MET A 905 19.87 21.69 33.47
CA MET A 905 20.42 21.06 32.28
C MET A 905 20.54 22.03 31.10
N ALA A 906 19.52 22.86 30.84
CA ALA A 906 19.55 23.88 29.80
C ALA A 906 20.74 24.85 29.97
N LYS A 907 21.05 25.25 31.21
CA LYS A 907 22.26 26.02 31.52
C LYS A 907 23.54 25.27 31.15
N ARG A 908 23.65 23.99 31.51
CA ARG A 908 24.84 23.17 31.17
C ARG A 908 25.00 23.02 29.66
N VAL A 909 23.92 22.73 28.95
CA VAL A 909 23.87 22.59 27.48
C VAL A 909 24.32 23.89 26.80
N LYS A 910 23.72 25.02 27.18
CA LYS A 910 24.08 26.33 26.60
C LYS A 910 25.49 26.76 26.96
N ALA A 911 25.97 26.47 28.18
CA ALA A 911 27.34 26.73 28.60
C ALA A 911 28.37 25.90 27.81
N ALA A 912 28.01 24.68 27.39
CA ALA A 912 28.80 23.87 26.47
C ALA A 912 28.75 24.36 25.00
N GLY A 913 27.96 25.40 24.70
CA GLY A 913 27.78 25.91 23.34
C GLY A 913 27.00 24.96 22.43
N MET A 914 26.08 24.18 23.00
CA MET A 914 25.12 23.36 22.25
C MET A 914 23.74 24.02 22.22
N LYS A 915 22.96 23.64 21.20
CA LYS A 915 21.55 24.02 21.08
C LYS A 915 20.67 23.07 21.88
N LEU A 916 19.49 23.56 22.24
CA LEU A 916 18.51 22.88 23.06
C LEU A 916 17.26 22.57 22.23
N LEU A 917 16.97 21.29 22.08
CA LEU A 917 15.67 20.76 21.67
C LEU A 917 14.88 20.40 22.94
N LEU A 918 13.76 21.06 23.18
CA LEU A 918 12.91 20.78 24.33
C LEU A 918 11.69 19.96 23.91
N ASP A 919 11.49 18.82 24.54
CA ASP A 919 10.38 17.91 24.27
C ASP A 919 9.36 17.88 25.40
N PHE A 920 8.13 18.33 25.12
CA PHE A 920 7.03 18.30 26.06
C PHE A 920 6.29 16.97 26.00
N HIS A 921 6.37 16.14 27.05
CA HIS A 921 5.63 14.88 27.09
C HIS A 921 4.14 15.05 27.40
N TYR A 922 3.72 16.18 27.98
CA TYR A 922 2.35 16.42 28.43
C TYR A 922 1.75 15.28 29.26
N SER A 923 2.54 14.72 30.16
CA SER A 923 2.21 13.60 31.03
C SER A 923 3.03 13.69 32.32
N ASP A 924 2.58 13.03 33.38
CA ASP A 924 3.37 12.83 34.61
C ASP A 924 4.36 11.66 34.47
N TYR A 925 4.09 10.74 33.54
CA TYR A 925 4.89 9.54 33.27
C TYR A 925 5.23 9.44 31.77
N TRP A 926 5.94 8.39 31.38
CA TRP A 926 6.32 8.09 29.99
C TRP A 926 5.18 8.26 28.99
N ALA A 927 5.48 8.93 27.87
CA ALA A 927 4.57 9.11 26.74
C ALA A 927 5.20 8.55 25.46
N ASP A 928 4.51 7.62 24.80
CA ASP A 928 4.90 6.93 23.57
C ASP A 928 3.64 6.66 22.70
N PRO A 929 3.75 6.20 21.45
CA PRO A 929 2.58 5.93 20.61
C PRO A 929 1.53 5.00 21.24
N GLY A 930 1.92 4.11 22.15
CA GLY A 930 1.01 3.23 22.87
C GLY A 930 0.37 3.84 24.12
N LYS A 931 0.92 4.96 24.64
CA LYS A 931 0.53 5.58 25.93
C LYS A 931 0.74 7.10 25.89
N GLN A 932 -0.34 7.88 25.82
CA GLN A 932 -0.28 9.36 25.84
C GLN A 932 -1.22 9.95 26.92
N PHE A 933 -1.20 9.38 28.13
CA PHE A 933 -2.14 9.76 29.18
C PHE A 933 -1.89 11.18 29.70
N LYS A 934 -2.98 11.92 29.97
CA LYS A 934 -2.88 13.26 30.53
C LYS A 934 -2.34 13.24 31.98
N PRO A 935 -1.70 14.32 32.44
CA PRO A 935 -1.28 14.51 33.83
C PRO A 935 -2.45 14.41 34.81
N LYS A 936 -2.17 13.99 36.04
CA LYS A 936 -3.13 13.92 37.16
C LYS A 936 -3.87 15.24 37.35
N ALA A 937 -3.15 16.36 37.24
CA ALA A 937 -3.71 17.70 37.42
C ALA A 937 -4.73 18.10 36.34
N TRP A 938 -4.74 17.40 35.20
CA TRP A 938 -5.61 17.67 34.06
C TRP A 938 -6.75 16.65 33.95
N GLU A 939 -6.79 15.64 34.81
CA GLU A 939 -7.90 14.69 34.90
C GLU A 939 -9.22 15.42 35.24
N GLY A 940 -10.26 15.18 34.45
CA GLY A 940 -11.60 15.75 34.66
C GLY A 940 -11.80 17.18 34.14
N LEU A 941 -10.78 17.83 33.56
CA LEU A 941 -10.97 19.12 32.88
C LEU A 941 -11.81 18.95 31.61
N GLY A 942 -12.75 19.88 31.37
CA GLY A 942 -13.41 20.01 30.08
C GLY A 942 -12.42 20.45 28.99
N PHE A 943 -12.74 20.21 27.72
CA PHE A 943 -11.80 20.41 26.61
C PHE A 943 -11.22 21.84 26.53
N GLU A 944 -12.02 22.88 26.78
CA GLU A 944 -11.54 24.27 26.80
C GLU A 944 -10.55 24.55 27.95
N ASP A 945 -10.81 24.00 29.13
CA ASP A 945 -9.92 24.14 30.29
C ASP A 945 -8.65 23.31 30.11
N LEU A 946 -8.75 22.12 29.49
CA LEU A 946 -7.60 21.28 29.13
C LEU A 946 -6.67 22.01 28.16
N LYS A 947 -7.23 22.58 27.10
CA LYS A 947 -6.49 23.38 26.10
C LYS A 947 -5.82 24.59 26.74
N LYS A 948 -6.50 25.27 27.67
CA LYS A 948 -5.91 26.36 28.45
C LYS A 948 -4.80 25.87 29.37
N ALA A 949 -4.97 24.75 30.07
CA ALA A 949 -3.96 24.19 30.97
C ALA A 949 -2.69 23.78 30.21
N LEU A 950 -2.84 23.17 29.03
CA LEU A 950 -1.73 22.87 28.13
C LEU A 950 -1.01 24.15 27.70
N TYR A 951 -1.73 25.17 27.22
CA TYR A 951 -1.15 26.46 26.86
C TYR A 951 -0.38 27.09 28.02
N ASP A 952 -0.99 27.17 29.20
CA ASP A 952 -0.41 27.84 30.37
C ASP A 952 0.85 27.13 30.86
N TYR A 953 0.85 25.79 30.87
CA TYR A 953 2.03 24.99 31.23
C TYR A 953 3.18 25.22 30.25
N THR A 954 2.91 25.09 28.94
CA THR A 954 3.92 25.31 27.89
C THR A 954 4.47 26.74 27.95
N PHE A 955 3.59 27.73 28.14
CA PHE A 955 3.95 29.14 28.27
C PHE A 955 4.89 29.34 29.45
N GLU A 956 4.56 28.78 30.62
CA GLU A 956 5.33 28.97 31.84
C GLU A 956 6.74 28.38 31.73
N VAL A 957 6.86 27.16 31.21
CA VAL A 957 8.15 26.50 31.00
C VAL A 957 9.05 27.33 30.09
N VAL A 958 8.55 27.71 28.91
CA VAL A 958 9.34 28.50 27.93
C VAL A 958 9.66 29.89 28.49
N ARG A 959 8.74 30.52 29.21
CA ARG A 959 8.95 31.82 29.87
C ARG A 959 10.10 31.75 30.88
N GLN A 960 10.14 30.72 31.72
CA GLN A 960 11.20 30.59 32.72
C GLN A 960 12.56 30.28 32.10
N LEU A 961 12.62 29.42 31.08
CA LEU A 961 13.85 29.14 30.33
C LEU A 961 14.38 30.41 29.64
N LYS A 962 13.50 31.19 29.01
CA LYS A 962 13.86 32.49 28.40
C LYS A 962 14.31 33.50 29.44
N ALA A 963 13.61 33.61 30.58
CA ALA A 963 13.99 34.51 31.67
C ALA A 963 15.37 34.17 32.28
N GLN A 964 15.77 32.90 32.23
CA GLN A 964 17.08 32.43 32.63
C GLN A 964 18.17 32.61 31.54
N GLY A 965 17.81 33.09 30.35
CA GLY A 965 18.74 33.26 29.23
C GLY A 965 19.06 31.96 28.47
N THR A 966 18.22 30.94 28.61
CA THR A 966 18.38 29.63 27.95
C THR A 966 17.13 29.22 27.17
N PRO A 967 16.56 30.07 26.31
CA PRO A 967 15.40 29.68 25.51
C PRO A 967 15.72 28.46 24.64
N PRO A 968 14.76 27.55 24.44
CA PRO A 968 14.93 26.42 23.53
C PRO A 968 15.09 26.91 22.09
N ASP A 969 16.02 26.31 21.35
CA ASP A 969 16.23 26.61 19.92
C ASP A 969 15.16 25.89 19.08
N MET A 970 14.72 24.72 19.54
CA MET A 970 13.68 23.91 18.91
C MET A 970 12.75 23.31 19.97
N VAL A 971 11.47 23.14 19.66
CA VAL A 971 10.47 22.56 20.56
C VAL A 971 9.61 21.50 19.86
N GLN A 972 9.37 20.38 20.55
CA GLN A 972 8.36 19.37 20.22
C GLN A 972 7.13 19.57 21.12
N ILE A 973 5.94 19.61 20.52
CA ILE A 973 4.66 19.65 21.23
C ILE A 973 4.11 18.22 21.30
N GLY A 974 4.64 17.46 22.26
CA GLY A 974 4.38 16.03 22.39
C GLY A 974 5.51 15.17 21.81
N ASN A 975 5.68 13.99 22.40
CA ASN A 975 6.63 12.95 21.97
C ASN A 975 5.90 11.92 21.10
N GLU A 976 6.39 11.66 19.88
CA GLU A 976 5.89 10.58 19.01
C GLU A 976 4.35 10.56 18.85
N ILE A 977 3.80 11.64 18.29
CA ILE A 977 2.39 12.01 18.48
C ILE A 977 1.42 11.51 17.41
N ASN A 978 1.81 10.55 16.56
CA ASN A 978 0.93 10.06 15.48
C ASN A 978 -0.36 9.43 16.01
N HIS A 979 -0.39 8.94 17.25
CA HIS A 979 -1.63 8.53 17.95
C HIS A 979 -2.25 9.61 18.86
N GLY A 980 -1.62 10.78 18.97
CA GLY A 980 -2.11 11.95 19.68
C GLY A 980 -1.35 12.31 20.96
N ILE A 981 -1.94 13.18 21.78
CA ILE A 981 -1.44 13.64 23.09
C ILE A 981 -2.59 13.73 24.11
N VAL A 982 -2.30 13.75 25.41
CA VAL A 982 -3.28 14.05 26.49
C VAL A 982 -4.63 13.32 26.35
N TRP A 983 -4.58 12.00 26.17
CA TRP A 983 -5.77 11.18 25.90
C TRP A 983 -6.85 11.26 26.99
N PRO A 984 -8.14 11.07 26.63
CA PRO A 984 -8.63 10.71 25.28
C PRO A 984 -8.81 11.89 24.32
N GLU A 985 -8.97 13.12 24.78
CA GLU A 985 -9.43 14.26 23.96
C GLU A 985 -8.45 14.64 22.85
N GLY A 986 -7.14 14.48 23.08
CA GLY A 986 -6.12 14.69 22.05
C GLY A 986 -5.72 13.42 21.32
N SER A 987 -6.53 12.36 21.30
CA SER A 987 -6.26 11.17 20.48
C SER A 987 -6.41 11.45 18.98
N VAL A 988 -5.69 10.70 18.14
CA VAL A 988 -5.85 10.71 16.67
C VAL A 988 -7.28 10.33 16.23
N ALA A 989 -8.05 9.63 17.07
CA ALA A 989 -9.49 9.43 16.87
C ALA A 989 -10.33 10.72 16.90
N HIS A 990 -9.75 11.82 17.41
CA HIS A 990 -10.35 13.15 17.54
C HIS A 990 -9.46 14.22 16.91
N LEU A 991 -9.15 14.09 15.62
CA LEU A 991 -8.20 14.94 14.87
C LEU A 991 -8.38 16.46 15.09
N ASP A 992 -9.62 16.95 15.17
CA ASP A 992 -9.90 18.38 15.42
C ASP A 992 -9.47 18.82 16.83
N SER A 993 -9.79 18.00 17.84
CA SER A 993 -9.42 18.27 19.22
C SER A 993 -7.90 18.16 19.42
N LEU A 994 -7.28 17.14 18.84
CA LEU A 994 -5.81 16.98 18.80
C LEU A 994 -5.14 18.22 18.17
N ALA A 995 -5.56 18.61 16.97
CA ALA A 995 -4.97 19.77 16.29
C ALA A 995 -5.12 21.07 17.10
N GLN A 996 -6.25 21.28 17.78
CA GLN A 996 -6.44 22.43 18.65
C GLN A 996 -5.48 22.44 19.86
N LEU A 997 -5.19 21.28 20.44
CA LEU A 997 -4.20 21.14 21.52
C LEU A 997 -2.78 21.42 21.02
N LEU A 998 -2.41 20.91 19.84
CA LEU A 998 -1.14 21.22 19.20
C LEU A 998 -1.00 22.72 18.90
N CYS A 999 -2.04 23.34 18.33
CA CYS A 999 -2.09 24.78 18.10
C CYS A 999 -1.94 25.58 19.39
N ALA A 1000 -2.56 25.15 20.50
CA ALA A 1000 -2.41 25.79 21.80
C ALA A 1000 -0.96 25.72 22.32
N GLY A 1001 -0.32 24.54 22.25
CA GLY A 1001 1.09 24.38 22.62
C GLY A 1001 2.01 25.24 21.77
N THR A 1002 1.84 25.21 20.44
CA THR A 1002 2.63 26.03 19.51
C THR A 1002 2.43 27.53 19.74
N ALA A 1003 1.19 27.96 19.99
CA ALA A 1003 0.89 29.36 20.31
C ALA A 1003 1.54 29.80 21.62
N ALA A 1004 1.61 28.93 22.63
CA ALA A 1004 2.29 29.21 23.88
C ALA A 1004 3.79 29.46 23.66
N VAL A 1005 4.48 28.57 22.93
CA VAL A 1005 5.90 28.73 22.59
C VAL A 1005 6.12 30.03 21.82
N LYS A 1006 5.41 30.23 20.69
CA LYS A 1006 5.63 31.39 19.81
C LYS A 1006 5.27 32.72 20.47
N SER A 1007 4.40 32.74 21.48
CA SER A 1007 4.09 33.96 22.24
C SER A 1007 5.25 34.43 23.13
N VAL A 1008 6.11 33.50 23.57
CA VAL A 1008 7.27 33.80 24.41
C VAL A 1008 8.55 33.90 23.58
N ALA A 1009 8.76 32.96 22.66
CA ALA A 1009 9.96 32.81 21.85
C ALA A 1009 9.55 32.61 20.37
N PRO A 1010 9.20 33.68 19.64
CA PRO A 1010 8.70 33.59 18.27
C PRO A 1010 9.72 33.00 17.28
N GLU A 1011 11.01 33.08 17.59
CA GLU A 1011 12.13 32.57 16.78
C GLU A 1011 12.41 31.07 16.98
N THR A 1012 11.80 30.42 17.98
CA THR A 1012 12.01 28.98 18.22
C THR A 1012 11.45 28.14 17.07
N VAL A 1013 12.23 27.16 16.60
CA VAL A 1013 11.83 26.19 15.57
C VAL A 1013 10.81 25.22 16.16
N MET A 1014 9.71 24.99 15.45
CA MET A 1014 8.68 24.02 15.86
C MET A 1014 8.85 22.71 15.10
N MET A 1015 8.98 21.60 15.83
CA MET A 1015 9.02 20.26 15.26
C MET A 1015 7.67 19.55 15.45
N LEU A 1016 7.19 18.91 14.38
CA LEU A 1016 6.10 17.93 14.44
C LEU A 1016 6.73 16.53 14.48
N HIS A 1017 6.63 15.84 15.62
CA HIS A 1017 7.31 14.56 15.85
C HIS A 1017 6.39 13.36 15.68
N VAL A 1018 6.67 12.53 14.68
CA VAL A 1018 5.90 11.36 14.26
C VAL A 1018 6.76 10.11 14.53
N ALA A 1019 6.15 9.02 15.00
CA ALA A 1019 6.85 7.73 15.10
C ALA A 1019 6.74 6.93 13.79
N LEU A 1020 7.39 5.77 13.75
CA LEU A 1020 7.29 4.81 12.66
C LEU A 1020 7.86 5.35 11.34
N GLY A 1021 9.07 5.90 11.37
CA GLY A 1021 9.70 6.59 10.23
C GLY A 1021 9.91 5.78 8.94
N GLY A 1022 9.68 4.46 8.91
CA GLY A 1022 9.59 3.68 7.66
C GLY A 1022 8.15 3.41 7.19
N GLN A 1023 7.12 3.93 7.85
CA GLN A 1023 5.71 3.76 7.49
C GLN A 1023 5.17 5.06 6.88
N ASN A 1024 5.27 5.17 5.55
CA ASN A 1024 4.90 6.39 4.83
C ASN A 1024 3.41 6.74 4.97
N ASP A 1025 2.51 5.76 4.86
CA ASP A 1025 1.08 5.98 4.97
C ASP A 1025 0.66 6.64 6.29
N GLU A 1026 1.25 6.19 7.40
CA GLU A 1026 1.00 6.74 8.74
C GLU A 1026 1.49 8.20 8.83
N SER A 1027 2.72 8.44 8.37
CA SER A 1027 3.36 9.76 8.39
C SER A 1027 2.56 10.76 7.55
N VAL A 1028 2.22 10.38 6.32
CA VAL A 1028 1.45 11.20 5.38
C VAL A 1028 0.04 11.46 5.92
N PHE A 1029 -0.66 10.44 6.41
CA PHE A 1029 -1.99 10.59 6.99
C PHE A 1029 -1.98 11.62 8.12
N PHE A 1030 -1.04 11.49 9.06
CA PHE A 1030 -0.97 12.37 10.22
C PHE A 1030 -0.63 13.81 9.81
N ILE A 1031 0.43 14.00 9.03
CA ILE A 1031 0.92 15.32 8.62
C ILE A 1031 -0.12 16.06 7.76
N GLU A 1032 -0.75 15.40 6.79
CA GLU A 1032 -1.81 16.00 5.98
C GLU A 1032 -2.98 16.46 6.86
N ASN A 1033 -3.38 15.65 7.84
CA ASN A 1033 -4.48 16.00 8.73
C ASN A 1033 -4.15 17.16 9.67
N MET A 1034 -2.90 17.27 10.12
CA MET A 1034 -2.44 18.39 10.95
C MET A 1034 -2.33 19.68 10.14
N LEU A 1035 -1.78 19.63 8.92
CA LEU A 1035 -1.72 20.78 8.01
C LEU A 1035 -3.12 21.29 7.64
N LYS A 1036 -4.06 20.40 7.32
CA LYS A 1036 -5.46 20.76 7.01
C LYS A 1036 -6.15 21.51 8.17
N ARG A 1037 -5.67 21.33 9.40
CA ARG A 1037 -6.21 21.94 10.64
C ARG A 1037 -5.41 23.14 11.14
N GLY A 1038 -4.43 23.59 10.36
CA GLY A 1038 -3.64 24.79 10.66
C GLY A 1038 -2.57 24.61 11.74
N VAL A 1039 -2.18 23.36 12.05
CA VAL A 1039 -1.05 23.10 12.95
C VAL A 1039 0.22 23.60 12.27
N HIS A 1040 0.91 24.53 12.94
CA HIS A 1040 2.14 25.11 12.43
C HIS A 1040 3.36 24.35 12.93
N PHE A 1041 4.24 23.98 11.99
CA PHE A 1041 5.57 23.42 12.25
C PHE A 1041 6.56 23.82 11.15
N ASP A 1042 7.82 23.87 11.54
CA ASP A 1042 8.97 24.26 10.72
C ASP A 1042 9.69 23.02 10.15
N VAL A 1043 9.78 21.94 10.94
CA VAL A 1043 10.50 20.70 10.62
C VAL A 1043 9.67 19.47 10.98
N ILE A 1044 9.78 18.40 10.18
CA ILE A 1044 9.22 17.07 10.50
C ILE A 1044 10.28 16.29 11.28
N GLY A 1045 9.91 15.74 12.43
CA GLY A 1045 10.73 14.82 13.21
C GLY A 1045 10.20 13.39 13.07
N GLU A 1046 11.05 12.44 12.68
CA GLU A 1046 10.69 11.03 12.58
C GLU A 1046 11.46 10.20 13.61
N SER A 1047 10.80 9.23 14.25
CA SER A 1047 11.49 8.18 15.02
C SER A 1047 11.71 6.94 14.16
N TYR A 1048 12.92 6.37 14.20
CA TYR A 1048 13.25 5.16 13.45
C TYR A 1048 14.03 4.14 14.27
N TYR A 1049 13.39 2.98 14.45
CA TYR A 1049 13.98 1.82 15.08
C TYR A 1049 13.86 0.62 14.12
N PRO A 1050 14.96 0.15 13.47
CA PRO A 1050 14.92 -0.87 12.42
C PRO A 1050 14.21 -2.19 12.79
N LYS A 1051 14.09 -2.46 14.08
CA LYS A 1051 13.39 -3.65 14.60
C LYS A 1051 11.87 -3.56 14.45
N TRP A 1052 11.29 -2.35 14.46
CA TRP A 1052 9.84 -2.13 14.52
C TRP A 1052 9.31 -1.24 13.40
N HIS A 1053 10.15 -0.36 12.86
CA HIS A 1053 9.72 0.74 11.98
C HIS A 1053 10.02 0.45 10.50
N GLY A 1054 10.15 -0.82 10.11
CA GLY A 1054 10.53 -1.22 8.77
C GLY A 1054 12.05 -1.24 8.53
N THR A 1055 12.43 -1.35 7.28
CA THR A 1055 13.81 -1.41 6.79
C THR A 1055 14.41 -0.01 6.59
N LEU A 1056 15.72 0.05 6.35
CA LEU A 1056 16.40 1.32 6.03
C LEU A 1056 15.93 1.91 4.70
N ASP A 1057 15.52 1.06 3.75
CA ASP A 1057 14.93 1.51 2.50
C ASP A 1057 13.56 2.13 2.74
N ASP A 1058 12.73 1.51 3.58
CA ASP A 1058 11.43 2.07 3.98
C ASP A 1058 11.59 3.46 4.63
N LEU A 1059 12.59 3.64 5.51
CA LEU A 1059 12.94 4.94 6.07
C LEU A 1059 13.31 5.94 4.97
N ARG A 1060 14.28 5.58 4.11
CA ARG A 1060 14.76 6.45 3.03
C ARG A 1060 13.62 6.88 2.11
N ASP A 1061 12.79 5.93 1.69
CA ASP A 1061 11.66 6.17 0.79
C ASP A 1061 10.62 7.07 1.46
N ASN A 1062 10.29 6.83 2.73
CA ASN A 1062 9.41 7.70 3.50
C ASN A 1062 9.95 9.13 3.57
N LEU A 1063 11.20 9.33 4.03
CA LEU A 1063 11.75 10.67 4.18
C LEU A 1063 11.80 11.45 2.85
N ASN A 1064 12.14 10.77 1.74
CA ASN A 1064 12.13 11.36 0.40
C ASN A 1064 10.72 11.77 -0.03
N ASP A 1065 9.71 10.92 0.21
CA ASP A 1065 8.32 11.26 -0.09
C ASP A 1065 7.83 12.44 0.74
N LEU A 1066 8.12 12.48 2.05
CA LEU A 1066 7.73 13.57 2.94
C LEU A 1066 8.31 14.92 2.48
N VAL A 1067 9.60 14.94 2.12
CA VAL A 1067 10.25 16.15 1.55
C VAL A 1067 9.54 16.58 0.26
N ARG A 1068 9.36 15.64 -0.67
CA ARG A 1068 8.73 15.92 -1.97
C ARG A 1068 7.28 16.38 -1.86
N ARG A 1069 6.53 15.83 -0.90
CA ARG A 1069 5.09 16.07 -0.71
C ARG A 1069 4.82 17.35 0.05
N PHE A 1070 5.60 17.64 1.09
CA PHE A 1070 5.33 18.74 2.02
C PHE A 1070 6.28 19.93 1.88
N ASP A 1071 7.41 19.77 1.18
CA ASP A 1071 8.45 20.80 1.03
C ASP A 1071 8.92 21.32 2.40
N LYS A 1072 9.28 20.37 3.28
CA LYS A 1072 9.68 20.61 4.67
C LYS A 1072 11.01 19.95 4.97
N ASP A 1073 11.76 20.58 5.86
CA ASP A 1073 12.96 20.00 6.44
C ASP A 1073 12.59 18.78 7.31
N VAL A 1074 13.48 17.79 7.37
CA VAL A 1074 13.25 16.52 8.08
C VAL A 1074 14.46 16.19 8.97
N ILE A 1075 14.20 15.67 10.17
CA ILE A 1075 15.19 15.17 11.13
C ILE A 1075 14.73 13.80 11.62
N VAL A 1076 15.64 12.82 11.67
CA VAL A 1076 15.39 11.56 12.41
C VAL A 1076 15.69 11.84 13.89
N VAL A 1077 14.67 12.27 14.62
CA VAL A 1077 14.83 12.85 15.96
C VAL A 1077 14.92 11.79 17.06
N GLU A 1078 14.63 10.53 16.76
CA GLU A 1078 14.97 9.39 17.61
C GLU A 1078 15.40 8.18 16.79
N TYR A 1079 16.53 7.58 17.18
CA TYR A 1079 17.00 6.28 16.70
C TYR A 1079 18.01 5.71 17.71
N SER A 1080 18.29 4.40 17.63
CA SER A 1080 19.26 3.74 18.54
C SER A 1080 20.36 2.96 17.81
N ALA A 1081 20.00 2.23 16.75
CA ALA A 1081 20.90 1.35 16.00
C ALA A 1081 21.21 1.87 14.59
N LYS A 1082 22.15 1.22 13.90
CA LYS A 1082 22.52 1.54 12.49
C LYS A 1082 22.95 3.00 12.29
N LYS A 1083 23.76 3.51 13.23
CA LYS A 1083 24.14 4.92 13.33
C LYS A 1083 24.63 5.52 12.01
N GLU A 1084 25.54 4.87 11.30
CA GLU A 1084 26.06 5.36 10.02
C GLU A 1084 24.96 5.47 8.96
N ASP A 1085 24.18 4.40 8.77
CA ASP A 1085 23.13 4.35 7.75
C ASP A 1085 22.02 5.38 8.00
N VAL A 1086 21.58 5.54 9.25
CA VAL A 1086 20.54 6.51 9.63
C VAL A 1086 21.03 7.95 9.44
N HIS A 1087 22.29 8.27 9.77
CA HIS A 1087 22.85 9.60 9.49
C HIS A 1087 22.90 9.87 7.99
N LYS A 1088 23.39 8.91 7.20
CA LYS A 1088 23.46 9.05 5.74
C LYS A 1088 22.07 9.36 5.16
N ILE A 1089 21.07 8.55 5.48
CA ILE A 1089 19.69 8.73 4.99
C ILE A 1089 19.12 10.10 5.42
N ALA A 1090 19.32 10.49 6.68
CA ALA A 1090 18.73 11.71 7.22
C ALA A 1090 19.42 13.00 6.73
N PHE A 1091 20.67 12.94 6.27
CA PHE A 1091 21.41 14.11 5.75
C PHE A 1091 21.39 14.19 4.22
N ASP A 1092 21.29 13.07 3.50
CA ASP A 1092 21.39 13.02 2.03
C ASP A 1092 20.05 13.27 1.31
N LEU A 1093 19.02 13.75 2.01
CA LEU A 1093 17.72 14.06 1.40
C LEU A 1093 17.82 15.21 0.38
N PRO A 1094 17.02 15.17 -0.71
CA PRO A 1094 17.09 16.11 -1.81
C PRO A 1094 16.82 17.55 -1.37
N GLY A 1095 17.39 18.51 -2.11
CA GLY A 1095 17.21 19.94 -1.83
C GLY A 1095 17.88 20.43 -0.53
N GLY A 1096 18.64 19.58 0.16
CA GLY A 1096 19.24 19.91 1.46
C GLY A 1096 18.22 19.95 2.59
N HIS A 1097 17.06 19.29 2.42
CA HIS A 1097 16.01 19.19 3.44
C HIS A 1097 16.34 18.22 4.58
N GLY A 1098 17.35 17.36 4.39
CA GLY A 1098 17.88 16.49 5.43
C GLY A 1098 18.68 17.27 6.46
N LYS A 1099 18.13 17.47 7.65
CA LYS A 1099 18.75 18.29 8.71
C LYS A 1099 19.42 17.48 9.80
N GLY A 1100 19.35 16.16 9.77
CA GLY A 1100 20.21 15.30 10.59
C GLY A 1100 19.46 14.39 11.55
N THR A 1101 20.13 14.02 12.64
CA THR A 1101 19.66 12.96 13.55
C THR A 1101 19.83 13.32 15.02
N CYS A 1102 19.07 12.65 15.89
CA CYS A 1102 19.25 12.72 17.33
C CYS A 1102 19.20 11.32 17.94
N ILE A 1103 20.31 10.86 18.53
CA ILE A 1103 20.39 9.52 19.12
C ILE A 1103 19.63 9.47 20.45
N TRP A 1104 18.89 8.39 20.63
CA TRP A 1104 18.14 8.10 21.84
C TRP A 1104 19.05 7.60 22.97
N GLU A 1105 19.04 8.29 24.12
CA GLU A 1105 19.70 7.90 25.38
C GLU A 1105 21.09 7.23 25.26
N PRO A 1106 22.08 7.86 24.58
CA PRO A 1106 23.35 7.21 24.26
C PRO A 1106 24.24 6.99 25.49
N LEU A 1107 23.85 7.46 26.68
CA LEU A 1107 24.65 7.37 27.91
C LEU A 1107 24.36 6.12 28.75
N SER A 1108 23.25 5.42 28.52
CA SER A 1108 22.82 4.33 29.41
C SER A 1108 21.93 3.26 28.78
N THR A 1109 21.49 3.45 27.54
CA THR A 1109 20.46 2.63 26.90
C THR A 1109 20.94 2.21 25.50
N TRP A 1110 20.41 1.11 24.97
CA TRP A 1110 20.66 0.46 23.66
C TRP A 1110 21.80 1.03 22.77
N GLU A 1111 22.82 0.22 22.47
CA GLU A 1111 24.03 0.64 21.72
C GLU A 1111 24.60 2.00 22.19
N SER A 1112 24.79 2.14 23.50
CA SER A 1112 25.28 3.35 24.16
C SER A 1112 26.72 3.68 23.75
N VAL A 1113 27.07 4.97 23.68
CA VAL A 1113 28.44 5.45 23.41
C VAL A 1113 29.33 5.39 24.66
N PHE A 1114 28.71 5.21 25.83
CA PHE A 1114 29.36 4.82 27.08
C PHE A 1114 28.85 3.46 27.54
N ASP A 1115 29.71 2.58 28.02
CA ASP A 1115 29.30 1.33 28.65
C ASP A 1115 28.54 1.56 29.97
N TRP A 1116 28.02 0.50 30.57
CA TRP A 1116 27.24 0.57 31.81
C TRP A 1116 28.06 1.00 33.05
N GLN A 1117 29.39 1.05 32.93
CA GLN A 1117 30.29 1.63 33.94
C GLN A 1117 30.63 3.10 33.66
N GLY A 1118 30.14 3.66 32.55
CA GLY A 1118 30.43 5.03 32.14
C GLY A 1118 31.73 5.18 31.36
N ASN A 1119 32.35 4.12 30.84
CA ASN A 1119 33.53 4.26 29.97
C ASN A 1119 33.11 4.45 28.52
N ALA A 1120 33.67 5.44 27.84
CA ALA A 1120 33.46 5.64 26.42
C ALA A 1120 33.95 4.42 25.62
N ASN A 1121 33.18 4.05 24.60
CA ASN A 1121 33.54 2.97 23.69
C ASN A 1121 33.75 3.50 22.27
N ASP A 1122 34.03 2.60 21.32
CA ASP A 1122 34.37 2.98 19.95
C ASP A 1122 33.20 3.63 19.18
N LEU A 1123 31.95 3.50 19.66
CA LEU A 1123 30.80 4.18 19.04
C LEU A 1123 30.88 5.70 19.19
N LEU A 1124 31.50 6.22 20.26
CA LEU A 1124 31.65 7.66 20.44
C LEU A 1124 32.50 8.28 19.33
N LYS A 1125 33.56 7.59 18.90
CA LYS A 1125 34.47 8.00 17.81
C LYS A 1125 33.80 8.07 16.44
N LEU A 1126 32.63 7.44 16.26
CA LEU A 1126 31.86 7.57 15.02
C LEU A 1126 31.39 9.02 14.83
N TYR A 1127 31.09 9.73 15.91
CA TYR A 1127 30.54 11.08 15.86
C TYR A 1127 31.59 12.15 15.52
N ASP A 1128 32.87 11.91 15.81
CA ASP A 1128 33.97 12.71 15.27
C ASP A 1128 33.91 12.76 13.73
N ARG A 1129 33.71 11.59 13.10
CA ARG A 1129 33.59 11.48 11.65
C ARG A 1129 32.31 12.14 11.13
N PHE A 1130 31.16 11.91 11.80
CA PHE A 1130 29.90 12.54 11.40
C PHE A 1130 29.97 14.07 11.47
N GLN A 1131 30.67 14.63 12.46
CA GLN A 1131 30.90 16.07 12.54
C GLN A 1131 31.64 16.60 11.30
N GLU A 1132 32.74 15.93 10.92
CA GLU A 1132 33.53 16.32 9.75
C GLU A 1132 32.74 16.18 8.45
N GLU A 1133 31.94 15.13 8.34
CA GLU A 1133 31.17 14.82 7.14
C GLU A 1133 29.95 15.73 6.96
N TYR A 1134 29.14 15.92 8.01
CA TYR A 1134 27.83 16.55 7.87
C TYR A 1134 27.78 17.99 8.38
N LEU A 1135 28.55 18.35 9.42
CA LEU A 1135 28.47 19.69 10.02
C LEU A 1135 29.51 20.68 9.48
N LYS A 1136 30.67 20.21 9.00
CA LYS A 1136 31.75 21.07 8.45
C LYS A 1136 31.67 21.25 6.92
N ARG A 1137 30.77 20.54 6.25
CA ARG A 1137 30.49 20.66 4.80
C ARG A 1137 29.40 21.68 4.47
#